data_AF-A0A5S6PZN2-F1
#
_entry.id   AF-A0A5S6PZN2-F1
#
_cell.length_a   1.000
_cell.length_b   1.000
_cell.length_c   1.000
_cell.angle_alpha   90.00
_cell.angle_beta   90.00
_cell.angle_gamma   90.00
#
_symmetry.space_group_name_H-M   'P 1'
#
loop_
_entity.id
_entity.type
_entity.pdbx_description
1 polymer ?
#
loop_
_entity_poly.entity_id
_entity_poly.type
_entity_poly.pdbx_seq_one_letter_code
_entity_poly.pdbx_strand_id
1 'polypeptide(L)'
;MIFPALRAEIKRRGDLENERIQVLSRLDRNCVTAYRLLLNNRSKFKGDAWLPLLSIQIGHSLNAILIENAIPIRDLLTFVFENSNDIEIFLDLTKQSGIKVSCGLAPSNPKLPTLVLDDELKSHGFTNVVSDMFDAPNGLKCYLTKLLGLNRICVGSLKTEQRLSVVVPLMSKRYLMVFFTPNLKISSRKSVYSGKLTTRQVGLQNRGIFQSGTSASVLTHMSKELEDKQSELAQLTIERTNLEQKLGECKNAMAPYKEQQNELKQMLGRITSLADQLRLEKESLKRRQEKLPEMQASLCSAADALGPQLWSKLQLLKTARDSLENAHEIAKDLILSNLARSISLFALDNAKEELLKIKSDLYVKKENVFSLQRAFLTRAEQLVRTKIELLDQLGMDSSNVSVKNLSAPVTLPKELRSLPCDLEELTNKITKLEFALNRCRADDEQALKEYTKCCDELERINANYERLGNEVTVSTSELSKVKKQWINEARKLVKSISNRFSYLMKELGYNGEVVLDTPDDKAPIDHYGFKILVAFGSNEFHELNDQHQSGGERSVSIILYILALQELSVVPFRCVDEINQGMDPVNERKVFELMVRMLNGEVSGSELQRTQYIIFTPKLLPNCDFGERTKIWCIFNGMGALPQNTLSSALKNASENTDDDQTDRHPLA
;
A
#
# COMPACT_ATOMS: atom_id res chain seq x y z
N MET A 1 29.39 -36.40 -5.99
CA MET A 1 29.52 -34.97 -6.40
C MET A 1 30.18 -34.74 -7.76
N ILE A 2 31.10 -35.59 -8.24
CA ILE A 2 31.86 -35.32 -9.50
C ILE A 2 30.97 -35.36 -10.77
N PHE A 3 30.08 -36.35 -10.92
CA PHE A 3 29.27 -36.52 -12.14
C PHE A 3 28.39 -35.31 -12.54
N PRO A 4 27.67 -34.64 -11.62
CA PRO A 4 26.95 -33.40 -11.95
C PRO A 4 27.84 -32.30 -12.50
N ALA A 5 29.01 -32.06 -11.89
CA ALA A 5 29.96 -31.04 -12.35
C ALA A 5 30.51 -31.38 -13.74
N LEU A 6 30.85 -32.65 -14.00
CA LEU A 6 31.32 -33.10 -15.31
C LEU A 6 30.24 -32.96 -16.39
N ARG A 7 28.98 -33.29 -16.09
CA ARG A 7 27.84 -33.07 -17.01
C ARG A 7 27.58 -31.59 -17.27
N ALA A 8 27.67 -30.74 -16.25
CA ALA A 8 27.52 -29.29 -16.41
C ALA A 8 28.62 -28.69 -17.29
N GLU A 9 29.88 -29.14 -17.14
CA GLU A 9 31.00 -28.70 -17.98
C GLU A 9 30.90 -29.21 -19.43
N ILE A 10 30.45 -30.47 -19.65
CA ILE A 10 30.18 -30.99 -20.99
C ILE A 10 29.05 -30.18 -21.66
N LYS A 11 27.96 -29.89 -20.94
CA LYS A 11 26.86 -29.07 -21.46
C LYS A 11 27.36 -27.66 -21.82
N ARG A 12 28.06 -26.99 -20.89
CA ARG A 12 28.67 -25.66 -21.10
C ARG A 12 29.54 -25.63 -22.36
N ARG A 13 30.34 -26.67 -22.63
CA ARG A 13 31.17 -26.75 -23.84
C ARG A 13 30.33 -26.86 -25.12
N GLY A 14 29.27 -27.67 -25.12
CA GLY A 14 28.33 -27.75 -26.25
C GLY A 14 27.57 -26.44 -26.47
N ASP A 15 27.15 -25.77 -25.40
CA ASP A 15 26.48 -24.47 -25.47
C ASP A 15 27.42 -23.40 -26.06
N LEU A 16 28.69 -23.34 -25.62
CA LEU A 16 29.73 -22.45 -26.16
C LEU A 16 30.09 -22.73 -27.63
N GLU A 17 30.14 -24.00 -28.04
CA GLU A 17 30.39 -24.37 -29.43
C GLU A 17 29.23 -23.94 -30.34
N ASN A 18 27.99 -24.12 -29.89
CA ASN A 18 26.79 -23.65 -30.59
C ASN A 18 26.76 -22.11 -30.72
N GLU A 19 27.09 -21.36 -29.67
CA GLU A 19 27.23 -19.89 -29.74
C GLU A 19 28.26 -19.47 -30.81
N ARG A 20 29.42 -20.13 -30.84
CA ARG A 20 30.49 -19.82 -31.82
C ARG A 20 30.13 -20.24 -33.24
N ILE A 21 29.32 -21.29 -33.43
CA ILE A 21 28.75 -21.66 -34.74
C ILE A 21 27.73 -20.59 -35.19
N GLN A 22 26.96 -19.97 -34.28
CA GLN A 22 26.14 -18.81 -34.63
C GLN A 22 26.99 -17.60 -35.06
N VAL A 23 28.08 -17.28 -34.34
CA VAL A 23 29.02 -16.23 -34.74
C VAL A 23 29.63 -16.53 -36.12
N LEU A 24 30.07 -17.78 -36.36
CA LEU A 24 30.57 -18.25 -37.65
C LEU A 24 29.53 -18.03 -38.76
N SER A 25 28.25 -18.32 -38.51
CA SER A 25 27.17 -18.13 -39.50
C SER A 25 26.89 -16.67 -39.87
N ARG A 26 27.28 -15.71 -39.02
CA ARG A 26 27.22 -14.26 -39.30
C ARG A 26 28.45 -13.78 -40.07
N LEU A 27 29.61 -14.38 -39.85
CA LEU A 27 30.87 -14.05 -40.50
C LEU A 27 31.00 -14.67 -41.90
N ASP A 28 30.75 -15.98 -42.03
CA ASP A 28 30.69 -16.68 -43.32
C ASP A 28 29.86 -17.97 -43.24
N ARG A 29 28.76 -18.00 -44.01
CA ARG A 29 27.88 -19.18 -44.14
C ARG A 29 28.58 -20.36 -44.85
N ASN A 30 29.56 -20.09 -45.71
CA ASN A 30 30.31 -21.14 -46.41
C ASN A 30 31.18 -21.94 -45.44
N CYS A 31 31.90 -21.27 -44.54
CA CYS A 31 32.67 -21.94 -43.49
C CYS A 31 31.80 -22.78 -42.53
N VAL A 32 30.55 -22.39 -42.22
CA VAL A 32 29.64 -23.26 -41.44
C VAL A 32 29.36 -24.57 -42.16
N THR A 33 29.04 -24.50 -43.46
CA THR A 33 28.74 -25.70 -44.26
C THR A 33 29.97 -26.57 -44.44
N ALA A 34 31.15 -25.97 -44.66
CA ALA A 34 32.42 -26.69 -44.72
C ALA A 34 32.79 -27.36 -43.39
N TYR A 35 32.53 -26.71 -42.24
CA TYR A 35 32.73 -27.31 -40.92
C TYR A 35 31.79 -28.51 -40.67
N ARG A 36 30.51 -28.41 -41.10
CA ARG A 36 29.58 -29.56 -41.07
C ARG A 36 30.03 -30.71 -41.97
N LEU A 37 30.59 -30.41 -43.15
CA LEU A 37 31.17 -31.43 -44.03
C LEU A 37 32.39 -32.11 -43.39
N LEU A 38 33.24 -31.36 -42.68
CA LEU A 38 34.39 -31.87 -41.93
C LEU A 38 33.95 -32.84 -40.82
N LEU A 39 32.96 -32.45 -40.02
CA LEU A 39 32.38 -33.32 -38.97
C LEU A 39 31.74 -34.59 -39.56
N ASN A 40 30.88 -34.44 -40.56
CA ASN A 40 30.17 -35.57 -41.18
C ASN A 40 31.10 -36.55 -41.91
N ASN A 41 32.27 -36.10 -42.36
CA ASN A 41 33.28 -36.93 -43.03
C ASN A 41 34.48 -37.26 -42.13
N ARG A 42 34.37 -37.09 -40.81
CA ARG A 42 35.52 -37.18 -39.88
C ARG A 42 36.32 -38.49 -40.00
N SER A 43 35.67 -39.60 -40.34
CA SER A 43 36.28 -40.92 -40.56
C SER A 43 37.15 -41.05 -41.83
N LYS A 44 37.17 -40.04 -42.72
CA LYS A 44 37.99 -40.02 -43.94
C LYS A 44 39.37 -39.36 -43.74
N PHE A 45 39.56 -38.63 -42.65
CA PHE A 45 40.81 -37.91 -42.34
C PHE A 45 41.69 -38.74 -41.40
N LYS A 46 43.01 -38.66 -41.58
CA LYS A 46 44.00 -39.45 -40.80
C LYS A 46 44.52 -38.73 -39.56
N GLY A 47 44.61 -37.40 -39.60
CA GLY A 47 45.05 -36.55 -38.48
C GLY A 47 43.95 -35.63 -37.98
N ASP A 48 44.28 -34.78 -37.01
CA ASP A 48 43.37 -33.76 -36.53
C ASP A 48 43.20 -32.58 -37.50
N ALA A 49 42.03 -31.95 -37.38
CA ALA A 49 41.64 -30.78 -38.15
C ALA A 49 40.86 -29.81 -37.26
N TRP A 50 41.25 -28.55 -37.24
CA TRP A 50 40.74 -27.53 -36.32
C TRP A 50 40.32 -26.26 -37.06
N LEU A 51 39.23 -25.63 -36.62
CA LEU A 51 38.85 -24.29 -37.06
C LEU A 51 39.17 -23.30 -35.92
N PRO A 52 40.11 -22.35 -36.09
CA PRO A 52 40.64 -21.55 -34.98
C PRO A 52 39.57 -20.82 -34.17
N LEU A 53 38.54 -20.26 -34.83
CA LEU A 53 37.39 -19.63 -34.19
C LEU A 53 36.68 -20.53 -33.16
N LEU A 54 36.60 -21.84 -33.43
CA LEU A 54 35.92 -22.80 -32.56
C LEU A 54 36.89 -23.38 -31.52
N SER A 55 38.15 -23.62 -31.90
CA SER A 55 39.14 -24.34 -31.10
C SER A 55 39.99 -23.49 -30.13
N ILE A 56 39.95 -22.15 -30.23
CA ILE A 56 40.66 -21.25 -29.29
C ILE A 56 39.86 -21.05 -28.00
N GLN A 57 40.46 -21.30 -26.84
CA GLN A 57 39.91 -21.07 -25.50
C GLN A 57 40.59 -19.86 -24.86
N ILE A 58 39.82 -19.03 -24.13
CA ILE A 58 40.29 -17.76 -23.56
C ILE A 58 39.77 -17.64 -22.13
N GLY A 59 40.66 -17.54 -21.15
CA GLY A 59 40.28 -17.54 -19.72
C GLY A 59 39.65 -16.25 -19.19
N HIS A 60 39.90 -15.10 -19.85
CA HIS A 60 39.41 -13.80 -19.41
C HIS A 60 38.87 -12.96 -20.57
N SER A 61 37.73 -12.29 -20.38
CA SER A 61 37.07 -11.47 -21.41
C SER A 61 37.94 -10.31 -21.94
N LEU A 62 38.82 -9.74 -21.11
CA LEU A 62 39.78 -8.71 -21.53
C LEU A 62 40.82 -9.25 -22.53
N ASN A 63 41.21 -10.53 -22.41
CA ASN A 63 42.12 -11.17 -23.37
C ASN A 63 41.45 -11.32 -24.73
N ALA A 64 40.13 -11.55 -24.78
CA ALA A 64 39.39 -11.76 -26.02
C ALA A 64 39.56 -10.58 -26.99
N ILE A 65 39.41 -9.33 -26.52
CA ILE A 65 39.61 -8.12 -27.34
C ILE A 65 41.04 -8.08 -27.92
N LEU A 66 42.05 -8.38 -27.09
CA LEU A 66 43.45 -8.39 -27.53
C LEU A 66 43.70 -9.46 -28.60
N ILE A 67 43.10 -10.65 -28.46
CA ILE A 67 43.23 -11.77 -29.40
C ILE A 67 42.47 -11.49 -30.71
N GLU A 68 41.27 -10.90 -30.66
CA GLU A 68 40.50 -10.44 -31.83
C GLU A 68 41.23 -9.36 -32.65
N ASN A 69 42.09 -8.58 -32.00
CA ASN A 69 42.95 -7.58 -32.64
C ASN A 69 44.33 -8.15 -33.00
N ALA A 70 44.75 -9.30 -32.45
CA ALA A 70 45.99 -9.98 -32.82
C ALA A 70 45.82 -10.86 -34.05
N ILE A 71 44.75 -11.66 -34.11
CA ILE A 71 44.50 -12.66 -35.16
C ILE A 71 43.50 -12.10 -36.20
N PRO A 72 43.87 -11.95 -37.48
CA PRO A 72 42.93 -11.52 -38.52
C PRO A 72 41.77 -12.50 -38.74
N ILE A 73 40.58 -11.99 -39.09
CA ILE A 73 39.37 -12.82 -39.29
C ILE A 73 39.59 -13.91 -40.36
N ARG A 74 40.29 -13.61 -41.47
CA ARG A 74 40.69 -14.61 -42.48
C ARG A 74 41.44 -15.80 -41.86
N ASP A 75 42.31 -15.53 -40.90
CA ASP A 75 43.18 -16.52 -40.27
C ASP A 75 42.43 -17.27 -39.16
N LEU A 76 41.39 -16.66 -38.56
CA LEU A 76 40.41 -17.35 -37.69
C LEU A 76 39.48 -18.31 -38.45
N LEU A 77 39.22 -18.04 -39.73
CA LEU A 77 38.37 -18.83 -40.63
C LEU A 77 39.16 -19.85 -41.48
N THR A 78 40.48 -19.95 -41.29
CA THR A 78 41.32 -20.91 -42.02
C THR A 78 41.33 -22.26 -41.32
N PHE A 79 40.94 -23.33 -42.02
CA PHE A 79 40.95 -24.69 -41.48
C PHE A 79 42.38 -25.22 -41.38
N VAL A 80 42.81 -25.66 -40.20
CA VAL A 80 44.18 -26.12 -39.94
C VAL A 80 44.20 -27.64 -39.78
N PHE A 81 44.95 -28.33 -40.63
CA PHE A 81 45.08 -29.80 -40.65
C PHE A 81 46.48 -30.25 -40.27
N GLU A 82 46.63 -31.45 -39.70
CA GLU A 82 47.95 -32.03 -39.42
C GLU A 82 48.66 -32.61 -40.66
N ASN A 83 47.92 -33.17 -41.64
CA ASN A 83 48.49 -33.83 -42.81
C ASN A 83 48.10 -33.13 -44.13
N SER A 84 49.02 -33.07 -45.10
CA SER A 84 48.74 -32.52 -46.44
C SER A 84 47.67 -33.33 -47.18
N ASN A 85 47.70 -34.66 -47.07
CA ASN A 85 46.71 -35.55 -47.68
C ASN A 85 45.28 -35.28 -47.17
N ASP A 86 45.12 -34.87 -45.91
CA ASP A 86 43.80 -34.54 -45.35
C ASP A 86 43.27 -33.21 -45.88
N ILE A 87 44.16 -32.26 -46.21
CA ILE A 87 43.82 -31.00 -46.90
C ILE A 87 43.29 -31.28 -48.31
N GLU A 88 43.94 -32.15 -49.08
CA GLU A 88 43.53 -32.50 -50.44
C GLU A 88 42.12 -33.13 -50.46
N ILE A 89 41.87 -34.10 -49.57
CA ILE A 89 40.54 -34.71 -49.37
C ILE A 89 39.49 -33.65 -49.01
N PHE A 90 39.81 -32.70 -48.12
CA PHE A 90 38.86 -31.65 -47.72
C PHE A 90 38.59 -30.64 -48.84
N LEU A 91 39.62 -30.29 -49.63
CA LEU A 91 39.49 -29.41 -50.79
C LEU A 91 38.62 -30.05 -51.88
N ASP A 92 38.70 -31.36 -52.10
CA ASP A 92 37.84 -32.04 -53.08
C ASP A 92 36.38 -32.18 -52.60
N LEU A 93 36.16 -32.49 -51.31
CA LEU A 93 34.81 -32.47 -50.72
C LEU A 93 34.16 -31.08 -50.77
N THR A 94 34.94 -30.00 -50.59
CA THR A 94 34.43 -28.63 -50.65
C THR A 94 34.21 -28.15 -52.09
N LYS A 95 35.10 -28.51 -53.04
CA LYS A 95 34.86 -28.32 -54.50
C LYS A 95 33.56 -28.99 -54.96
N GLN A 96 33.34 -30.26 -54.59
CA GLN A 96 32.12 -31.00 -54.94
C GLN A 96 30.85 -30.33 -54.40
N SER A 97 30.97 -29.61 -53.29
CA SER A 97 29.87 -28.85 -52.67
C SER A 97 29.75 -27.40 -53.19
N GLY A 98 30.61 -26.97 -54.14
CA GLY A 98 30.65 -25.60 -54.66
C GLY A 98 31.30 -24.56 -53.73
N ILE A 99 31.94 -24.99 -52.65
CA ILE A 99 32.40 -24.13 -51.55
C ILE A 99 33.90 -23.82 -51.69
N LYS A 100 34.29 -22.56 -51.45
CA LYS A 100 35.70 -22.13 -51.35
C LYS A 100 36.06 -21.86 -49.89
N VAL A 101 37.13 -22.46 -49.40
CA VAL A 101 37.65 -22.29 -48.03
C VAL A 101 39.18 -22.17 -48.02
N SER A 102 39.72 -21.48 -47.02
CA SER A 102 41.16 -21.42 -46.76
C SER A 102 41.59 -22.60 -45.91
N CYS A 103 42.68 -23.27 -46.29
CA CYS A 103 43.28 -24.39 -45.54
C CYS A 103 44.75 -24.11 -45.22
N GLY A 104 45.24 -24.63 -44.10
CA GLY A 104 46.64 -24.52 -43.66
C GLY A 104 47.15 -25.82 -43.05
N LEU A 105 48.45 -26.07 -43.19
CA LEU A 105 49.13 -27.23 -42.62
C LEU A 105 49.79 -26.88 -41.28
N ALA A 106 49.48 -27.62 -40.23
CA ALA A 106 50.11 -27.47 -38.92
C ALA A 106 51.60 -27.86 -38.98
N PRO A 107 52.52 -27.12 -38.33
CA PRO A 107 53.93 -27.45 -38.33
C PRO A 107 54.21 -28.66 -37.43
N SER A 108 54.76 -29.74 -37.99
CA SER A 108 55.03 -31.02 -37.31
C SER A 108 56.06 -30.98 -36.16
N ASN A 109 56.57 -29.80 -35.80
CA ASN A 109 57.61 -29.64 -34.78
C ASN A 109 57.19 -28.52 -33.80
N PRO A 110 56.71 -28.85 -32.58
CA PRO A 110 55.91 -27.93 -31.76
C PRO A 110 56.71 -26.97 -30.86
N LYS A 111 58.05 -27.07 -30.82
CA LYS A 111 58.88 -26.23 -29.95
C LYS A 111 59.16 -24.86 -30.57
N LEU A 112 58.19 -23.95 -30.52
CA LEU A 112 58.45 -22.51 -30.69
C LEU A 112 58.95 -21.90 -29.38
N PRO A 113 60.00 -21.05 -29.38
CA PRO A 113 60.41 -20.32 -28.20
C PRO A 113 59.44 -19.17 -27.90
N THR A 114 58.82 -19.16 -26.73
CA THR A 114 58.10 -17.98 -26.21
C THR A 114 59.12 -16.91 -25.78
N LEU A 115 58.83 -15.64 -26.06
CA LEU A 115 59.63 -14.53 -25.54
C LEU A 115 59.45 -14.43 -24.02
N VAL A 116 60.51 -14.69 -23.26
CA VAL A 116 60.54 -14.41 -21.82
C VAL A 116 60.62 -12.89 -21.62
N LEU A 117 59.82 -12.36 -20.69
CA LEU A 117 59.82 -10.93 -20.38
C LEU A 117 60.96 -10.56 -19.41
N ASP A 118 62.01 -9.95 -19.94
CA ASP A 118 63.09 -9.30 -19.19
C ASP A 118 62.55 -8.36 -18.11
N ASP A 119 63.26 -8.19 -16.99
CA ASP A 119 62.88 -7.21 -15.95
C ASP A 119 62.92 -5.76 -16.47
N GLU A 120 63.71 -5.47 -17.51
CA GLU A 120 63.67 -4.20 -18.23
C GLU A 120 62.28 -3.97 -18.88
N LEU A 121 61.68 -5.01 -19.48
CA LEU A 121 60.34 -4.94 -20.07
C LEU A 121 59.25 -4.83 -18.98
N LYS A 122 59.37 -5.61 -17.89
CA LYS A 122 58.47 -5.51 -16.73
C LYS A 122 58.51 -4.10 -16.10
N SER A 123 59.69 -3.49 -16.00
CA SER A 123 59.85 -2.14 -15.46
C SER A 123 59.10 -1.07 -16.30
N HIS A 124 59.03 -1.26 -17.63
CA HIS A 124 58.27 -0.44 -18.57
C HIS A 124 56.76 -0.80 -18.63
N GLY A 125 56.31 -1.78 -17.85
CA GLY A 125 54.89 -2.10 -17.67
C GLY A 125 54.35 -3.22 -18.57
N PHE A 126 55.21 -3.99 -19.26
CA PHE A 126 54.80 -5.22 -19.94
C PHE A 126 54.48 -6.32 -18.94
N THR A 127 53.37 -7.04 -19.14
CA THR A 127 52.87 -8.07 -18.23
C THR A 127 52.93 -9.47 -18.83
N ASN A 128 52.34 -9.66 -20.02
CA ASN A 128 52.16 -10.96 -20.68
C ASN A 128 52.60 -10.91 -22.16
N VAL A 129 52.69 -12.08 -22.79
CA VAL A 129 52.85 -12.26 -24.25
C VAL A 129 51.58 -12.89 -24.82
N VAL A 130 51.16 -12.50 -26.04
CA VAL A 130 49.87 -12.91 -26.62
C VAL A 130 49.73 -14.43 -26.79
N SER A 131 50.83 -15.16 -27.00
CA SER A 131 50.85 -16.65 -27.03
C SER A 131 50.33 -17.31 -25.75
N ASP A 132 50.36 -16.60 -24.63
CA ASP A 132 50.13 -17.15 -23.29
C ASP A 132 48.75 -16.72 -22.75
N MET A 133 47.99 -15.95 -23.54
CA MET A 133 46.69 -15.37 -23.17
C MET A 133 45.49 -16.18 -23.67
N PHE A 134 45.74 -17.23 -24.46
CA PHE A 134 44.76 -18.19 -24.99
C PHE A 134 45.34 -19.59 -25.03
N ASP A 135 44.47 -20.59 -25.01
CA ASP A 135 44.83 -21.99 -25.24
C ASP A 135 44.15 -22.55 -26.49
N ALA A 136 44.79 -23.53 -27.12
CA ALA A 136 44.34 -24.20 -28.33
C ALA A 136 45.10 -25.52 -28.48
N PRO A 137 44.57 -26.50 -29.25
CA PRO A 137 45.31 -27.71 -29.62
C PRO A 137 46.72 -27.41 -30.13
N ASN A 138 47.71 -28.22 -29.73
CA ASN A 138 49.14 -27.88 -29.90
C ASN A 138 49.53 -27.55 -31.35
N GLY A 139 49.07 -28.34 -32.34
CA GLY A 139 49.33 -28.07 -33.76
C GLY A 139 48.76 -26.72 -34.22
N LEU A 140 47.54 -26.38 -33.80
CA LEU A 140 46.91 -25.09 -34.07
C LEU A 140 47.63 -23.93 -33.36
N LYS A 141 47.96 -24.06 -32.06
CA LYS A 141 48.67 -23.03 -31.29
C LYS A 141 50.04 -22.75 -31.92
N CYS A 142 50.74 -23.78 -32.39
CA CYS A 142 52.00 -23.64 -33.14
C CYS A 142 51.81 -23.00 -34.52
N TYR A 143 50.78 -23.38 -35.29
CA TYR A 143 50.46 -22.78 -36.58
C TYR A 143 50.22 -21.27 -36.48
N LEU A 144 49.31 -20.84 -35.60
CA LEU A 144 48.98 -19.43 -35.39
C LEU A 144 50.20 -18.63 -34.91
N THR A 145 50.96 -19.19 -33.97
CA THR A 145 52.15 -18.54 -33.42
C THR A 145 53.24 -18.39 -34.48
N LYS A 146 53.44 -19.39 -35.35
CA LYS A 146 54.40 -19.31 -36.47
C LYS A 146 53.96 -18.33 -37.56
N LEU A 147 52.66 -18.30 -37.90
CA LEU A 147 52.11 -17.46 -38.96
C LEU A 147 52.09 -15.97 -38.59
N LEU A 148 51.72 -15.65 -37.34
CA LEU A 148 51.47 -14.28 -36.88
C LEU A 148 52.51 -13.75 -35.89
N GLY A 149 53.47 -14.58 -35.46
CA GLY A 149 54.50 -14.20 -34.50
C GLY A 149 53.97 -13.90 -33.09
N LEU A 150 52.88 -14.57 -32.67
CA LEU A 150 52.17 -14.28 -31.41
C LEU A 150 53.07 -14.37 -30.16
N ASN A 151 54.11 -15.21 -30.22
CA ASN A 151 55.17 -15.35 -29.21
C ASN A 151 56.13 -14.15 -29.11
N ARG A 152 55.98 -13.14 -29.98
CA ARG A 152 56.80 -11.91 -30.02
C ARG A 152 55.96 -10.64 -29.84
N ILE A 153 54.68 -10.77 -29.52
CA ILE A 153 53.78 -9.64 -29.28
C ILE A 153 53.55 -9.51 -27.78
N CYS A 154 54.19 -8.51 -27.16
CA CYS A 154 54.02 -8.20 -25.74
C CYS A 154 52.71 -7.42 -25.50
N VAL A 155 52.14 -7.57 -24.31
CA VAL A 155 51.01 -6.79 -23.81
C VAL A 155 51.46 -5.92 -22.64
N GLY A 156 51.26 -4.62 -22.78
CA GLY A 156 51.59 -3.57 -21.83
C GLY A 156 50.38 -3.09 -21.03
N SER A 157 50.66 -2.52 -19.87
CA SER A 157 49.71 -1.82 -19.02
C SER A 157 49.60 -0.33 -19.39
N LEU A 158 48.72 0.43 -18.73
CA LEU A 158 48.58 1.88 -18.92
C LEU A 158 49.91 2.64 -18.69
N LYS A 159 50.79 2.10 -17.83
CA LYS A 159 52.17 2.58 -17.59
C LYS A 159 53.02 2.59 -18.87
N THR A 160 52.76 1.66 -19.79
CA THR A 160 53.41 1.54 -21.10
C THR A 160 52.81 2.55 -22.09
N GLU A 161 51.49 2.73 -22.08
CA GLU A 161 50.75 3.70 -22.90
C GLU A 161 51.14 5.15 -22.60
N GLN A 162 51.51 5.46 -21.35
CA GLN A 162 52.04 6.77 -20.93
C GLN A 162 53.50 7.01 -21.34
N ARG A 163 54.24 6.00 -21.84
CA ARG A 163 55.70 6.05 -22.06
C ARG A 163 56.14 5.68 -23.47
N LEU A 164 55.25 5.81 -24.46
CA LEU A 164 55.48 5.35 -25.84
C LEU A 164 56.72 5.95 -26.50
N SER A 165 57.11 7.18 -26.14
CA SER A 165 58.34 7.85 -26.60
C SER A 165 59.63 7.07 -26.25
N VAL A 166 59.66 6.37 -25.12
CA VAL A 166 60.79 5.54 -24.67
C VAL A 166 60.60 4.07 -25.07
N VAL A 167 59.37 3.57 -24.94
CA VAL A 167 59.05 2.16 -25.22
C VAL A 167 59.20 1.81 -26.70
N VAL A 168 58.78 2.67 -27.63
CA VAL A 168 58.82 2.34 -29.06
C VAL A 168 60.27 2.19 -29.59
N PRO A 169 61.23 3.07 -29.26
CA PRO A 169 62.65 2.84 -29.56
C PRO A 169 63.23 1.58 -28.89
N LEU A 170 62.88 1.30 -27.62
CA LEU A 170 63.33 0.12 -26.88
C LEU A 170 62.87 -1.18 -27.55
N MET A 171 61.57 -1.27 -27.88
CA MET A 171 60.98 -2.41 -28.60
C MET A 171 61.56 -2.54 -30.01
N SER A 172 61.85 -1.42 -30.68
CA SER A 172 62.52 -1.43 -31.99
C SER A 172 63.94 -1.99 -31.95
N LYS A 173 64.71 -1.74 -30.86
CA LYS A 173 66.05 -2.34 -30.67
C LYS A 173 65.99 -3.86 -30.48
N ARG A 174 64.95 -4.36 -29.79
CA ARG A 174 64.70 -5.79 -29.56
C ARG A 174 64.05 -6.53 -30.75
N TYR A 175 63.90 -5.87 -31.92
CA TYR A 175 63.18 -6.40 -33.09
C TYR A 175 61.71 -6.78 -32.79
N LEU A 176 61.06 -6.10 -31.84
CA LEU A 176 59.66 -6.30 -31.47
C LEU A 176 58.82 -5.18 -32.08
N MET A 177 58.40 -5.38 -33.34
CA MET A 177 57.72 -4.35 -34.14
C MET A 177 56.25 -4.11 -33.75
N VAL A 178 55.63 -5.00 -32.97
CA VAL A 178 54.21 -4.91 -32.61
C VAL A 178 54.02 -5.25 -31.14
N PHE A 179 53.26 -4.43 -30.43
CA PHE A 179 52.82 -4.68 -29.05
C PHE A 179 51.45 -4.06 -28.80
N PHE A 180 50.81 -4.46 -27.71
CA PHE A 180 49.54 -3.93 -27.25
C PHE A 180 49.69 -3.12 -25.97
N THR A 181 48.78 -2.17 -25.76
CA THR A 181 48.46 -1.55 -24.48
C THR A 181 46.96 -1.79 -24.18
N PRO A 182 46.39 -1.34 -23.04
CA PRO A 182 44.98 -1.60 -22.73
C PRO A 182 43.99 -1.05 -23.77
N ASN A 183 44.34 0.04 -24.46
CA ASN A 183 43.47 0.71 -25.44
C ASN A 183 43.98 0.60 -26.90
N LEU A 184 45.29 0.42 -27.11
CA LEU A 184 45.93 0.60 -28.42
C LEU A 184 46.69 -0.65 -28.89
N LYS A 185 46.54 -0.98 -30.18
CA LYS A 185 47.50 -1.78 -30.94
C LYS A 185 48.56 -0.84 -31.50
N ILE A 186 49.83 -1.08 -31.17
CA ILE A 186 50.94 -0.24 -31.60
C ILE A 186 51.86 -1.06 -32.49
N SER A 187 52.14 -0.51 -33.67
CA SER A 187 53.02 -1.13 -34.67
C SER A 187 54.06 -0.11 -35.13
N SER A 188 55.32 -0.50 -35.13
CA SER A 188 56.43 0.30 -35.62
C SER A 188 57.04 -0.32 -36.89
N ARG A 189 57.58 0.53 -37.76
CA ARG A 189 58.34 0.10 -38.94
C ARG A 189 59.56 0.98 -39.10
N LYS A 190 60.72 0.36 -39.31
CA LYS A 190 61.94 1.08 -39.70
C LYS A 190 61.91 1.27 -41.23
N SER A 191 62.06 2.51 -41.69
CA SER A 191 62.18 2.82 -43.11
C SER A 191 63.46 2.18 -43.69
N VAL A 192 63.32 1.43 -44.78
CA VAL A 192 64.46 0.81 -45.49
C VAL A 192 65.36 1.89 -46.09
N TYR A 193 64.77 2.94 -46.67
CA TYR A 193 65.50 4.00 -47.39
C TYR A 193 66.10 5.07 -46.47
N SER A 194 65.42 5.42 -45.38
CA SER A 194 65.78 6.57 -44.54
C SER A 194 66.14 6.23 -43.09
N GLY A 195 66.08 4.95 -42.71
CA GLY A 195 66.40 4.46 -41.36
C GLY A 195 65.48 4.93 -40.23
N LYS A 196 64.65 5.96 -40.46
CA LYS A 196 63.70 6.55 -39.50
C LYS A 196 62.63 5.53 -39.09
N LEU A 197 62.26 5.58 -37.82
CA LEU A 197 61.21 4.74 -37.24
C LEU A 197 59.86 5.43 -37.36
N THR A 198 58.90 4.82 -38.06
CA THR A 198 57.51 5.28 -38.10
C THR A 198 56.65 4.44 -37.17
N THR A 199 55.65 5.06 -36.55
CA THR A 199 54.77 4.42 -35.56
C THR A 199 53.33 4.60 -35.99
N ARG A 200 52.57 3.50 -36.07
CA ARG A 200 51.12 3.49 -36.30
C ARG A 200 50.43 2.93 -35.06
N GLN A 201 49.60 3.76 -34.45
CA GLN A 201 48.69 3.40 -33.37
C GLN A 201 47.31 3.11 -33.98
N VAL A 202 46.57 2.14 -33.43
CA VAL A 202 45.21 1.78 -33.83
C VAL A 202 44.43 1.43 -32.57
N GLY A 203 43.27 2.06 -32.34
CA GLY A 203 42.40 1.73 -31.22
C GLY A 203 41.86 0.30 -31.32
N LEU A 204 41.88 -0.44 -30.21
CA LEU A 204 41.40 -1.82 -30.14
C LEU A 204 39.91 -1.89 -30.49
N GLN A 205 39.56 -2.77 -31.44
CA GLN A 205 38.19 -2.99 -31.86
C GLN A 205 37.61 -4.18 -31.10
N ASN A 206 36.64 -3.98 -30.21
CA ASN A 206 35.86 -5.09 -29.68
C ASN A 206 34.91 -5.60 -30.78
N ARG A 207 35.04 -6.86 -31.19
CA ARG A 207 34.25 -7.45 -32.28
C ARG A 207 33.25 -8.50 -31.77
N GLY A 208 33.29 -8.86 -30.48
CA GLY A 208 32.36 -9.82 -29.91
C GLY A 208 32.44 -11.21 -30.54
N ILE A 209 33.63 -11.61 -31.00
CA ILE A 209 33.86 -12.89 -31.69
C ILE A 209 34.13 -14.00 -30.67
N PHE A 210 34.92 -13.69 -29.63
CA PHE A 210 35.22 -14.60 -28.52
C PHE A 210 34.62 -14.14 -27.19
N GLN A 211 34.07 -12.93 -27.12
CA GLN A 211 33.14 -12.59 -26.04
C GLN A 211 31.83 -13.35 -26.31
N SER A 212 31.64 -14.46 -25.60
CA SER A 212 30.41 -15.27 -25.67
C SER A 212 29.17 -14.42 -25.47
N GLY A 213 28.08 -14.83 -26.11
CA GLY A 213 26.87 -14.02 -26.23
C GLY A 213 26.03 -14.00 -24.95
N THR A 214 26.52 -13.35 -23.90
CA THR A 214 25.95 -13.24 -22.53
C THR A 214 24.53 -12.69 -22.44
N SER A 215 23.87 -12.43 -23.58
CA SER A 215 22.45 -12.13 -23.67
C SER A 215 21.62 -13.36 -24.05
N ALA A 216 22.00 -14.15 -25.06
CA ALA A 216 21.09 -15.17 -25.61
C ALA A 216 20.89 -16.38 -24.68
N SER A 217 21.98 -17.05 -24.31
CA SER A 217 21.96 -18.20 -23.40
C SER A 217 21.52 -17.80 -22.00
N VAL A 218 21.99 -16.66 -21.50
CA VAL A 218 21.60 -16.11 -20.19
C VAL A 218 20.13 -15.71 -20.14
N LEU A 219 19.56 -15.05 -21.17
CA LEU A 219 18.13 -14.78 -21.22
C LEU A 219 17.32 -16.08 -21.23
N THR A 220 17.73 -17.11 -21.98
CA THR A 220 17.01 -18.41 -21.91
C THR A 220 17.10 -19.09 -20.54
N HIS A 221 18.20 -18.90 -19.80
CA HIS A 221 18.31 -19.38 -18.41
C HIS A 221 17.42 -18.56 -17.48
N MET A 222 17.52 -17.22 -17.52
CA MET A 222 16.77 -16.31 -16.66
C MET A 222 15.27 -16.37 -16.94
N SER A 223 14.83 -16.52 -18.19
CA SER A 223 13.42 -16.72 -18.53
C SER A 223 12.89 -18.03 -17.94
N LYS A 224 13.66 -19.12 -18.03
CA LYS A 224 13.26 -20.40 -17.42
C LYS A 224 13.27 -20.34 -15.89
N GLU A 225 14.29 -19.73 -15.29
CA GLU A 225 14.40 -19.55 -13.84
C GLU A 225 13.29 -18.63 -13.29
N LEU A 226 12.86 -17.65 -14.08
CA LEU A 226 11.70 -16.80 -13.81
C LEU A 226 10.36 -17.56 -13.99
N GLU A 227 10.25 -18.45 -14.97
CA GLU A 227 9.08 -19.34 -15.17
C GLU A 227 8.96 -20.36 -14.02
N ASP A 228 10.06 -21.00 -13.64
CA ASP A 228 10.17 -21.89 -12.48
C ASP A 228 9.76 -21.12 -11.20
N LYS A 229 10.29 -19.91 -10.98
CA LYS A 229 9.93 -19.06 -9.82
C LYS A 229 8.49 -18.53 -9.85
N GLN A 230 7.92 -18.26 -11.02
CA GLN A 230 6.50 -17.92 -11.15
C GLN A 230 5.60 -19.11 -10.76
N SER A 231 6.00 -20.35 -11.09
CA SER A 231 5.27 -21.54 -10.68
C SER A 231 5.28 -21.75 -9.16
N GLU A 232 6.41 -21.48 -8.50
CA GLU A 232 6.56 -21.53 -7.03
C GLU A 232 5.72 -20.44 -6.35
N LEU A 233 5.71 -19.23 -6.90
CA LEU A 233 4.87 -18.11 -6.40
C LEU A 233 3.37 -18.41 -6.56
N ALA A 234 2.97 -19.07 -7.65
CA ALA A 234 1.59 -19.52 -7.85
C ALA A 234 1.18 -20.59 -6.82
N GLN A 235 2.05 -21.56 -6.52
CA GLN A 235 1.80 -22.58 -5.48
C GLN A 235 1.67 -21.94 -4.09
N LEU A 236 2.59 -21.05 -3.72
CA LEU A 236 2.53 -20.30 -2.45
C LEU A 236 1.29 -19.41 -2.35
N THR A 237 0.80 -18.86 -3.47
CA THR A 237 -0.45 -18.08 -3.50
C THR A 237 -1.66 -18.97 -3.22
N ILE A 238 -1.73 -20.15 -3.82
CA ILE A 238 -2.79 -21.15 -3.55
C ILE A 238 -2.76 -21.58 -2.08
N GLU A 239 -1.58 -21.89 -1.54
CA GLU A 239 -1.42 -22.24 -0.12
C GLU A 239 -1.87 -21.08 0.80
N ARG A 240 -1.51 -19.83 0.48
CA ARG A 240 -1.96 -18.65 1.21
C ARG A 240 -3.49 -18.54 1.23
N THR A 241 -4.16 -18.72 0.08
CA THR A 241 -5.63 -18.67 0.02
C THR A 241 -6.30 -19.80 0.81
N ASN A 242 -5.71 -21.00 0.83
CA ASN A 242 -6.20 -22.12 1.66
C ASN A 242 -6.03 -21.85 3.17
N LEU A 243 -4.96 -21.16 3.57
CA LEU A 243 -4.74 -20.73 4.96
C LEU A 243 -5.68 -19.58 5.34
N GLU A 244 -5.93 -18.63 4.44
CA GLU A 244 -6.92 -17.55 4.63
C GLU A 244 -8.34 -18.09 4.80
N GLN A 245 -8.74 -19.09 4.00
CA GLN A 245 -10.03 -19.76 4.16
C GLN A 245 -10.14 -20.45 5.52
N LYS A 246 -9.14 -21.27 5.91
CA LYS A 246 -9.11 -21.94 7.22
C LYS A 246 -9.15 -20.95 8.38
N LEU A 247 -8.47 -19.81 8.26
CA LEU A 247 -8.53 -18.73 9.25
C LEU A 247 -9.95 -18.13 9.35
N GLY A 248 -10.66 -17.99 8.23
CA GLY A 248 -12.06 -17.61 8.18
C GLY A 248 -12.99 -18.61 8.86
N GLU A 249 -12.81 -19.90 8.56
CA GLU A 249 -13.56 -21.01 9.19
C GLU A 249 -13.35 -21.04 10.71
N CYS A 250 -12.10 -20.92 11.18
CA CYS A 250 -11.79 -20.80 12.62
C CYS A 250 -12.38 -19.55 13.27
N LYS A 251 -12.36 -18.38 12.60
CA LYS A 251 -12.99 -17.15 13.10
C LYS A 251 -14.51 -17.29 13.23
N ASN A 252 -15.16 -17.92 12.25
CA ASN A 252 -16.59 -18.19 12.28
C ASN A 252 -16.93 -19.19 13.40
N ALA A 253 -16.12 -20.23 13.61
CA ALA A 253 -16.27 -21.16 14.72
C ALA A 253 -16.06 -20.50 16.10
N MET A 254 -15.21 -19.48 16.20
CA MET A 254 -14.99 -18.70 17.44
C MET A 254 -16.13 -17.71 17.77
N ALA A 255 -16.95 -17.32 16.80
CA ALA A 255 -18.03 -16.33 17.02
C ALA A 255 -19.03 -16.74 18.13
N PRO A 256 -19.66 -17.94 18.11
CA PRO A 256 -20.61 -18.35 19.16
C PRO A 256 -19.96 -18.47 20.54
N TYR A 257 -18.68 -18.86 20.64
CA TYR A 257 -17.97 -18.91 21.91
C TYR A 257 -17.72 -17.51 22.50
N LYS A 258 -17.47 -16.50 21.66
CA LYS A 258 -17.39 -15.09 22.11
C LYS A 258 -18.74 -14.56 22.57
N GLU A 259 -19.83 -14.95 21.92
CA GLU A 259 -21.19 -14.60 22.31
C GLU A 259 -21.54 -15.21 23.68
N GLN A 260 -21.32 -16.51 23.87
CA GLN A 260 -21.45 -17.20 25.17
C GLN A 260 -20.55 -16.58 26.25
N GLN A 261 -19.31 -16.19 25.94
CA GLN A 261 -18.44 -15.52 26.90
C GLN A 261 -18.99 -14.14 27.32
N ASN A 262 -19.64 -13.41 26.41
CA ASN A 262 -20.28 -12.14 26.73
C ASN A 262 -21.57 -12.33 27.56
N GLU A 263 -22.37 -13.36 27.29
CA GLU A 263 -23.50 -13.73 28.14
C GLU A 263 -23.04 -14.10 29.56
N LEU A 264 -21.99 -14.94 29.68
CA LEU A 264 -21.38 -15.31 30.96
C LEU A 264 -20.84 -14.08 31.71
N LYS A 265 -20.17 -13.13 31.02
CA LYS A 265 -19.72 -11.86 31.60
C LYS A 265 -20.90 -11.00 32.10
N GLN A 266 -22.00 -10.90 31.35
CA GLN A 266 -23.20 -10.20 31.82
C GLN A 266 -23.83 -10.88 33.03
N MET A 267 -23.94 -12.21 33.03
CA MET A 267 -24.48 -12.98 34.15
C MET A 267 -23.60 -12.84 35.41
N LEU A 268 -22.28 -12.86 35.26
CA LEU A 268 -21.34 -12.64 36.36
C LEU A 268 -21.44 -11.20 36.91
N GLY A 269 -21.63 -10.20 36.04
CA GLY A 269 -21.91 -8.81 36.45
C GLY A 269 -23.26 -8.63 37.18
N ARG A 270 -24.28 -9.42 36.82
CA ARG A 270 -25.55 -9.51 37.59
C ARG A 270 -25.33 -10.17 38.95
N ILE A 271 -24.50 -11.21 39.02
CA ILE A 271 -24.17 -11.89 40.29
C ILE A 271 -23.36 -10.98 41.23
N THR A 272 -22.38 -10.21 40.73
CA THR A 272 -21.63 -9.27 41.57
C THR A 272 -22.49 -8.11 42.06
N SER A 273 -23.33 -7.52 41.21
CA SER A 273 -24.27 -6.46 41.65
C SER A 273 -25.31 -6.95 42.66
N LEU A 274 -25.83 -8.19 42.51
CA LEU A 274 -26.67 -8.83 43.53
C LEU A 274 -25.90 -9.13 44.83
N ALA A 275 -24.62 -9.52 44.74
CA ALA A 275 -23.77 -9.76 45.90
C ALA A 275 -23.46 -8.46 46.69
N ASP A 276 -23.23 -7.35 45.99
CA ASP A 276 -23.07 -6.03 46.62
C ASP A 276 -24.39 -5.50 47.20
N GLN A 277 -25.54 -5.73 46.55
CA GLN A 277 -26.84 -5.45 47.16
C GLN A 277 -27.06 -6.28 48.43
N LEU A 278 -26.74 -7.57 48.42
CA LEU A 278 -26.78 -8.44 49.61
C LEU A 278 -25.78 -8.01 50.70
N ARG A 279 -24.62 -7.43 50.33
CA ARG A 279 -23.66 -6.87 51.28
C ARG A 279 -24.19 -5.58 51.91
N LEU A 280 -24.71 -4.67 51.11
CA LEU A 280 -25.32 -3.43 51.57
C LEU A 280 -26.52 -3.71 52.48
N GLU A 281 -27.37 -4.69 52.17
CA GLU A 281 -28.48 -5.08 53.05
C GLU A 281 -28.02 -5.83 54.31
N LYS A 282 -26.95 -6.65 54.25
CA LYS A 282 -26.35 -7.20 55.48
C LYS A 282 -25.77 -6.11 56.37
N GLU A 283 -25.15 -5.07 55.80
CA GLU A 283 -24.70 -3.90 56.55
C GLU A 283 -25.87 -3.05 57.07
N SER A 284 -26.95 -2.89 56.30
CA SER A 284 -28.19 -2.19 56.72
C SER A 284 -28.81 -2.90 57.93
N LEU A 285 -28.94 -4.23 57.85
CA LEU A 285 -29.54 -5.09 58.85
C LEU A 285 -28.65 -5.18 60.10
N LYS A 286 -27.32 -5.26 59.94
CA LYS A 286 -26.38 -5.21 61.08
C LYS A 286 -26.45 -3.86 61.81
N ARG A 287 -26.45 -2.73 61.10
CA ARG A 287 -26.65 -1.39 61.70
C ARG A 287 -28.02 -1.27 62.38
N ARG A 288 -29.04 -1.98 61.88
CA ARG A 288 -30.40 -2.02 62.47
C ARG A 288 -30.48 -2.93 63.70
N GLN A 289 -29.67 -3.99 63.78
CA GLN A 289 -29.48 -4.81 64.98
C GLN A 289 -28.66 -4.07 66.05
N GLU A 290 -27.61 -3.33 65.66
CA GLU A 290 -26.80 -2.51 66.57
C GLU A 290 -27.61 -1.36 67.20
N LYS A 291 -28.58 -0.80 66.46
CA LYS A 291 -29.56 0.18 66.98
C LYS A 291 -30.76 -0.43 67.70
N LEU A 292 -30.93 -1.76 67.67
CA LEU A 292 -32.02 -2.43 68.36
C LEU A 292 -32.00 -2.23 69.88
N PRO A 293 -30.86 -2.36 70.61
CA PRO A 293 -30.82 -2.10 72.05
C PRO A 293 -31.09 -0.63 72.42
N GLU A 294 -30.60 0.35 71.65
CA GLU A 294 -30.94 1.76 71.87
C GLU A 294 -32.44 2.01 71.73
N MET A 295 -33.05 1.46 70.67
CA MET A 295 -34.48 1.60 70.41
C MET A 295 -35.33 0.81 71.41
N GLN A 296 -34.84 -0.32 71.95
CA GLN A 296 -35.47 -1.06 73.04
C GLN A 296 -35.39 -0.29 74.37
N ALA A 297 -34.26 0.34 74.71
CA ALA A 297 -34.15 1.20 75.89
C ALA A 297 -35.08 2.42 75.80
N SER A 298 -35.19 3.04 74.62
CA SER A 298 -36.16 4.10 74.33
C SER A 298 -37.61 3.60 74.47
N LEU A 299 -37.92 2.39 73.99
CA LEU A 299 -39.25 1.78 74.14
C LEU A 299 -39.58 1.43 75.60
N CYS A 300 -38.63 0.96 76.42
CA CYS A 300 -38.85 0.73 77.85
C CYS A 300 -39.16 2.04 78.59
N SER A 301 -38.31 3.06 78.45
CA SER A 301 -38.55 4.36 79.11
C SER A 301 -39.84 5.05 78.63
N ALA A 302 -40.22 4.88 77.36
CA ALA A 302 -41.52 5.31 76.86
C ALA A 302 -42.69 4.47 77.44
N ALA A 303 -42.53 3.15 77.58
CA ALA A 303 -43.54 2.25 78.14
C ALA A 303 -43.81 2.51 79.63
N ASP A 304 -42.76 2.74 80.42
CA ASP A 304 -42.89 3.08 81.84
C ASP A 304 -43.59 4.44 82.04
N ALA A 305 -43.36 5.41 81.15
CA ALA A 305 -44.05 6.70 81.15
C ALA A 305 -45.50 6.65 80.64
N LEU A 306 -45.78 5.83 79.61
CA LEU A 306 -47.11 5.72 78.99
C LEU A 306 -48.03 4.73 79.68
N GLY A 307 -47.51 3.71 80.37
CA GLY A 307 -48.27 2.68 81.07
C GLY A 307 -49.37 3.22 81.98
N PRO A 308 -49.07 4.17 82.89
CA PRO A 308 -50.08 4.80 83.74
C PRO A 308 -51.15 5.60 82.97
N GLN A 309 -50.77 6.28 81.89
CA GLN A 309 -51.69 7.09 81.07
C GLN A 309 -52.58 6.22 80.17
N LEU A 310 -52.08 5.09 79.69
CA LEU A 310 -52.87 4.11 78.95
C LEU A 310 -53.84 3.38 79.89
N TRP A 311 -53.41 3.02 81.11
CA TRP A 311 -54.31 2.41 82.09
C TRP A 311 -55.47 3.33 82.49
N SER A 312 -55.22 4.62 82.75
CA SER A 312 -56.30 5.56 83.10
C SER A 312 -57.28 5.77 81.93
N LYS A 313 -56.80 5.89 80.69
CA LYS A 313 -57.67 5.94 79.50
C LYS A 313 -58.45 4.64 79.27
N LEU A 314 -57.85 3.47 79.52
CA LEU A 314 -58.52 2.18 79.32
C LEU A 314 -59.59 1.92 80.41
N GLN A 315 -59.35 2.39 81.65
CA GLN A 315 -60.39 2.43 82.69
C GLN A 315 -61.55 3.37 82.32
N LEU A 316 -61.25 4.59 81.86
CA LEU A 316 -62.30 5.52 81.38
C LEU A 316 -63.11 4.89 80.24
N LEU A 317 -62.47 4.25 79.26
CA LEU A 317 -63.15 3.56 78.16
C LEU A 317 -64.02 2.37 78.63
N LYS A 318 -63.61 1.64 79.68
CA LYS A 318 -64.48 0.63 80.31
C LYS A 318 -65.71 1.29 80.94
N THR A 319 -65.54 2.30 81.80
CA THR A 319 -66.69 2.98 82.41
C THR A 319 -67.62 3.65 81.40
N ALA A 320 -67.10 4.12 80.26
CA ALA A 320 -67.89 4.64 79.14
C ALA A 320 -68.66 3.51 78.41
N ARG A 321 -68.06 2.34 78.20
CA ARG A 321 -68.76 1.17 77.66
C ARG A 321 -69.87 0.72 78.62
N ASP A 322 -69.54 0.52 79.89
CA ASP A 322 -70.46 -0.07 80.87
C ASP A 322 -71.67 0.86 81.11
N SER A 323 -71.47 2.19 81.05
CA SER A 323 -72.57 3.16 81.07
C SER A 323 -73.40 3.21 79.78
N LEU A 324 -72.80 3.02 78.60
CA LEU A 324 -73.52 2.87 77.32
C LEU A 324 -74.34 1.57 77.26
N GLU A 325 -73.82 0.48 77.81
CA GLU A 325 -74.48 -0.83 77.82
C GLU A 325 -75.69 -0.80 78.77
N ASN A 326 -75.55 -0.22 79.97
CA ASN A 326 -76.67 0.09 80.87
C ASN A 326 -77.70 1.05 80.24
N ALA A 327 -77.26 2.11 79.54
CA ALA A 327 -78.16 3.04 78.86
C ALA A 327 -78.95 2.36 77.73
N HIS A 328 -78.36 1.36 77.06
CA HIS A 328 -79.03 0.56 76.03
C HIS A 328 -80.09 -0.38 76.60
N GLU A 329 -79.88 -0.96 77.78
CA GLU A 329 -80.93 -1.73 78.48
C GLU A 329 -82.08 -0.83 78.94
N ILE A 330 -81.78 0.30 79.59
CA ILE A 330 -82.80 1.28 80.00
C ILE A 330 -83.61 1.79 78.79
N ALA A 331 -82.96 1.99 77.63
CA ALA A 331 -83.65 2.36 76.39
C ALA A 331 -84.57 1.25 75.85
N LYS A 332 -84.16 -0.03 75.92
CA LYS A 332 -85.03 -1.17 75.56
C LYS A 332 -86.27 -1.24 76.46
N ASP A 333 -86.09 -1.14 77.78
CA ASP A 333 -87.19 -1.20 78.73
C ASP A 333 -88.15 -0.02 78.56
N LEU A 334 -87.64 1.18 78.28
CA LEU A 334 -88.45 2.35 77.96
C LEU A 334 -89.26 2.17 76.67
N ILE A 335 -88.70 1.53 75.64
CA ILE A 335 -89.40 1.20 74.39
C ILE A 335 -90.49 0.15 74.64
N LEU A 336 -90.17 -0.95 75.34
CA LEU A 336 -91.12 -2.02 75.68
C LEU A 336 -92.28 -1.48 76.54
N SER A 337 -91.99 -0.65 77.54
CA SER A 337 -92.99 0.01 78.38
C SER A 337 -93.90 0.94 77.58
N ASN A 338 -93.35 1.72 76.64
CA ASN A 338 -94.16 2.59 75.78
C ASN A 338 -95.04 1.80 74.78
N LEU A 339 -94.57 0.66 74.28
CA LEU A 339 -95.38 -0.23 73.43
C LEU A 339 -96.51 -0.89 74.24
N ALA A 340 -96.23 -1.39 75.45
CA ALA A 340 -97.27 -1.92 76.34
C ALA A 340 -98.35 -0.85 76.69
N ARG A 341 -97.90 0.39 76.94
CA ARG A 341 -98.78 1.54 77.18
C ARG A 341 -99.64 1.88 75.97
N SER A 342 -99.10 1.85 74.74
CA SER A 342 -99.89 2.15 73.54
C SER A 342 -100.95 1.08 73.24
N ILE A 343 -100.62 -0.20 73.43
CA ILE A 343 -101.58 -1.31 73.34
C ILE A 343 -102.71 -1.15 74.37
N SER A 344 -102.38 -0.78 75.61
CA SER A 344 -103.35 -0.55 76.68
C SER A 344 -104.27 0.65 76.41
N LEU A 345 -103.76 1.72 75.78
CA LEU A 345 -104.57 2.87 75.36
C LEU A 345 -105.53 2.50 74.22
N PHE A 346 -105.08 1.73 73.23
CA PHE A 346 -105.93 1.26 72.13
C PHE A 346 -107.07 0.36 72.64
N ALA A 347 -106.77 -0.54 73.60
CA ALA A 347 -107.78 -1.35 74.28
C ALA A 347 -108.79 -0.49 75.07
N LEU A 348 -108.33 0.59 75.72
CA LEU A 348 -109.19 1.52 76.45
C LEU A 348 -110.14 2.30 75.52
N ASP A 349 -109.66 2.73 74.34
CA ASP A 349 -110.51 3.46 73.39
C ASP A 349 -111.56 2.56 72.71
N ASN A 350 -111.21 1.31 72.38
CA ASN A 350 -112.21 0.30 71.97
C ASN A 350 -113.28 0.09 73.07
N ALA A 351 -112.88 0.00 74.34
CA ALA A 351 -113.82 -0.13 75.46
C ALA A 351 -114.72 1.11 75.64
N LYS A 352 -114.24 2.33 75.30
CA LYS A 352 -115.09 3.55 75.26
C LYS A 352 -116.12 3.48 74.15
N GLU A 353 -115.78 2.97 72.97
CA GLU A 353 -116.76 2.79 71.88
C GLU A 353 -117.86 1.79 72.26
N GLU A 354 -117.50 0.65 72.86
CA GLU A 354 -118.50 -0.32 73.34
C GLU A 354 -119.37 0.27 74.45
N LEU A 355 -118.78 1.01 75.40
CA LEU A 355 -119.52 1.71 76.44
C LEU A 355 -120.47 2.76 75.85
N LEU A 356 -120.08 3.48 74.78
CA LEU A 356 -120.97 4.40 74.06
C LEU A 356 -122.17 3.68 73.43
N LYS A 357 -121.94 2.54 72.76
CA LYS A 357 -122.99 1.69 72.16
C LYS A 357 -123.96 1.17 73.23
N ILE A 358 -123.43 0.63 74.33
CA ILE A 358 -124.21 0.17 75.51
C ILE A 358 -124.99 1.33 76.15
N LYS A 359 -124.42 2.55 76.17
CA LYS A 359 -125.07 3.73 76.73
C LYS A 359 -126.25 4.20 75.87
N SER A 360 -126.15 4.18 74.53
CA SER A 360 -127.31 4.43 73.66
C SER A 360 -128.42 3.40 73.85
N ASP A 361 -128.08 2.11 73.92
CA ASP A 361 -129.06 1.04 74.19
C ASP A 361 -129.74 1.20 75.56
N LEU A 362 -128.99 1.66 76.57
CA LEU A 362 -129.53 1.98 77.89
C LEU A 362 -130.48 3.18 77.87
N TYR A 363 -130.26 4.21 77.04
CA TYR A 363 -131.24 5.29 76.87
C TYR A 363 -132.54 4.77 76.25
N VAL A 364 -132.47 3.97 75.17
CA VAL A 364 -133.65 3.37 74.53
C VAL A 364 -134.41 2.45 75.51
N LYS A 365 -133.69 1.60 76.27
CA LYS A 365 -134.31 0.76 77.30
C LYS A 365 -134.88 1.56 78.47
N LYS A 366 -134.24 2.66 78.88
CA LYS A 366 -134.74 3.54 79.94
C LYS A 366 -136.06 4.20 79.57
N GLU A 367 -136.20 4.66 78.33
CA GLU A 367 -137.46 5.24 77.83
C GLU A 367 -138.61 4.21 77.89
N ASN A 368 -138.34 2.97 77.43
CA ASN A 368 -139.28 1.85 77.52
C ASN A 368 -139.60 1.43 78.97
N VAL A 369 -138.64 1.54 79.89
CA VAL A 369 -138.90 1.31 81.33
C VAL A 369 -139.75 2.43 81.92
N PHE A 370 -139.58 3.69 81.53
CA PHE A 370 -140.40 4.80 82.03
C PHE A 370 -141.87 4.70 81.60
N SER A 371 -142.15 4.26 80.37
CA SER A 371 -143.54 4.02 79.92
C SER A 371 -144.18 2.85 80.66
N LEU A 372 -143.45 1.74 80.85
CA LEU A 372 -143.90 0.59 81.66
C LEU A 372 -144.07 0.96 83.15
N GLN A 373 -143.18 1.76 83.73
CA GLN A 373 -143.24 2.16 85.13
C GLN A 373 -144.41 3.09 85.43
N ARG A 374 -144.80 3.96 84.48
CA ARG A 374 -146.05 4.72 84.57
C ARG A 374 -147.27 3.79 84.62
N ALA A 375 -147.34 2.79 83.73
CA ALA A 375 -148.42 1.81 83.74
C ALA A 375 -148.41 0.92 85.02
N PHE A 376 -147.24 0.65 85.58
CA PHE A 376 -147.10 -0.14 86.79
C PHE A 376 -147.48 0.66 88.05
N LEU A 377 -147.13 1.94 88.16
CA LEU A 377 -147.45 2.78 89.32
C LEU A 377 -148.96 2.85 89.60
N THR A 378 -149.78 3.10 88.58
CA THR A 378 -151.25 3.13 88.70
C THR A 378 -151.85 1.81 89.20
N ARG A 379 -151.14 0.68 88.97
CA ARG A 379 -151.53 -0.65 89.43
C ARG A 379 -150.89 -1.03 90.78
N ALA A 380 -149.75 -0.42 91.10
CA ALA A 380 -149.03 -0.62 92.36
C ALA A 380 -149.68 0.14 93.52
N GLU A 381 -150.21 1.36 93.31
CA GLU A 381 -150.95 2.09 94.36
C GLU A 381 -152.16 1.30 94.88
N GLN A 382 -152.84 0.56 93.99
CA GLN A 382 -153.94 -0.35 94.34
C GLN A 382 -153.48 -1.56 95.17
N LEU A 383 -152.24 -2.03 94.98
CA LEU A 383 -151.66 -3.17 95.69
C LEU A 383 -150.87 -2.75 96.95
N VAL A 384 -150.41 -1.51 97.04
CA VAL A 384 -149.68 -0.99 98.21
C VAL A 384 -150.63 -0.74 99.37
N ARG A 385 -151.89 -0.30 99.12
CA ARG A 385 -152.92 -0.22 100.17
C ARG A 385 -153.13 -1.59 100.84
N THR A 386 -153.46 -2.61 100.06
CA THR A 386 -153.72 -3.96 100.58
C THR A 386 -152.47 -4.68 101.11
N LYS A 387 -151.27 -4.26 100.71
CA LYS A 387 -150.01 -4.81 101.23
C LYS A 387 -149.52 -4.13 102.51
N ILE A 388 -149.82 -2.85 102.74
CA ILE A 388 -149.50 -2.17 104.01
C ILE A 388 -150.31 -2.78 105.16
N GLU A 389 -151.60 -3.05 104.94
CA GLU A 389 -152.48 -3.74 105.91
C GLU A 389 -151.99 -5.15 106.31
N LEU A 390 -151.13 -5.77 105.49
CA LEU A 390 -150.57 -7.12 105.71
C LEU A 390 -149.09 -7.12 106.13
N LEU A 391 -148.36 -6.00 106.00
CA LEU A 391 -146.93 -5.91 106.36
C LEU A 391 -146.65 -5.19 107.69
N ASP A 392 -147.66 -4.60 108.34
CA ASP A 392 -147.54 -4.19 109.74
C ASP A 392 -147.44 -5.39 110.72
N GLN A 393 -147.30 -6.62 110.19
CA GLN A 393 -147.30 -7.87 110.94
C GLN A 393 -145.96 -8.65 110.94
N LEU A 394 -145.04 -8.58 109.92
CA LEU A 394 -143.85 -9.48 109.72
C LEU A 394 -142.70 -8.92 108.76
N GLY A 395 -141.34 -9.05 108.97
CA GLY A 395 -140.23 -8.58 108.01
C GLY A 395 -138.69 -9.02 108.14
N MET A 396 -137.71 -8.59 107.24
CA MET A 396 -136.13 -8.58 107.20
C MET A 396 -135.23 -9.23 105.96
N ASP A 397 -133.82 -9.07 105.75
CA ASP A 397 -132.89 -9.22 104.44
C ASP A 397 -131.27 -9.67 104.38
N SER A 398 -130.44 -9.84 103.21
CA SER A 398 -128.89 -10.21 103.05
C SER A 398 -127.98 -10.20 101.64
N SER A 399 -126.58 -10.42 101.48
CA SER A 399 -125.64 -10.55 100.17
C SER A 399 -124.00 -10.90 100.13
N ASN A 400 -123.19 -11.21 98.99
CA ASN A 400 -121.61 -11.46 98.74
C ASN A 400 -121.00 -11.78 97.21
N VAL A 401 -119.75 -12.20 96.63
CA VAL A 401 -118.16 -12.02 96.47
C VAL A 401 -117.44 -12.87 95.21
N SER A 402 -116.17 -13.11 94.56
CA SER A 402 -114.57 -13.13 94.56
C SER A 402 -113.67 -13.34 93.15
N VAL A 403 -112.24 -13.49 93.00
CA VAL A 403 -111.28 -13.62 91.71
C VAL A 403 -109.66 -14.08 91.70
N LYS A 404 -108.87 -14.53 90.58
CA LYS A 404 -107.29 -14.63 90.20
C LYS A 404 -106.77 -15.59 88.95
N ASN A 405 -105.54 -15.97 88.30
CA ASN A 405 -103.98 -15.78 88.00
C ASN A 405 -103.34 -16.79 86.82
N LEU A 406 -102.09 -17.10 86.18
CA LEU A 406 -100.56 -16.81 85.78
C LEU A 406 -99.90 -17.90 84.68
N SER A 407 -98.66 -18.19 84.01
CA SER A 407 -97.13 -17.90 83.63
C SER A 407 -96.50 -18.79 82.37
N ALA A 408 -95.25 -19.12 81.74
CA ALA A 408 -93.67 -19.00 81.67
C ALA A 408 -92.81 -19.61 80.34
N PRO A 409 -91.39 -19.60 80.09
CA PRO A 409 -90.52 -19.88 78.78
C PRO A 409 -89.03 -20.65 78.66
N VAL A 410 -88.24 -20.83 77.48
CA VAL A 410 -86.84 -21.56 77.22
C VAL A 410 -85.87 -21.36 75.87
N THR A 411 -84.60 -21.99 75.59
CA THR A 411 -83.48 -21.74 74.46
C THR A 411 -82.34 -22.84 73.94
N LEU A 412 -81.42 -22.72 72.86
CA LEU A 412 -80.14 -23.57 72.37
C LEU A 412 -79.17 -23.22 71.04
N PRO A 413 -77.88 -23.76 70.72
CA PRO A 413 -76.83 -23.51 69.53
C PRO A 413 -75.96 -24.74 68.82
N LYS A 414 -74.80 -24.91 67.98
CA LYS A 414 -73.55 -24.29 67.20
C LYS A 414 -72.51 -25.27 66.32
N GLU A 415 -71.69 -24.96 65.21
CA GLU A 415 -70.47 -25.76 64.56
C GLU A 415 -69.35 -25.18 63.45
N LEU A 416 -68.32 -25.89 62.75
CA LEU A 416 -67.06 -25.35 61.93
C LEU A 416 -65.92 -26.18 61.02
N ARG A 417 -65.36 -25.66 59.83
CA ARG A 417 -64.01 -25.67 58.96
C ARG A 417 -62.91 -26.83 58.62
N SER A 418 -62.01 -26.69 57.55
CA SER A 418 -60.75 -27.52 57.17
C SER A 418 -59.64 -26.96 56.14
N LEU A 419 -58.36 -27.51 56.02
CA LEU A 419 -57.21 -27.23 55.01
C LEU A 419 -55.87 -28.12 55.11
N PRO A 420 -55.01 -28.39 54.06
CA PRO A 420 -53.61 -29.00 54.17
C PRO A 420 -52.43 -28.57 53.18
N CYS A 421 -51.20 -29.19 53.22
CA CYS A 421 -49.91 -28.86 52.50
C CYS A 421 -48.98 -30.10 52.11
N ASP A 422 -47.82 -29.94 51.41
CA ASP A 422 -46.78 -31.01 51.15
C ASP A 422 -45.32 -30.51 50.85
N LEU A 423 -44.30 -31.41 50.66
CA LEU A 423 -42.84 -31.15 50.88
C LEU A 423 -41.82 -31.67 49.81
N GLU A 424 -42.11 -32.68 48.99
CA GLU A 424 -41.08 -33.44 48.22
C GLU A 424 -40.36 -32.65 47.09
N GLU A 425 -40.95 -31.55 46.61
CA GLU A 425 -40.45 -30.78 45.45
C GLU A 425 -39.09 -30.08 45.68
N LEU A 426 -38.72 -29.81 46.93
CA LEU A 426 -37.54 -29.01 47.29
C LEU A 426 -36.23 -29.74 46.98
N THR A 427 -36.16 -31.03 47.31
CA THR A 427 -34.93 -31.84 47.28
C THR A 427 -34.39 -32.00 45.85
N ASN A 428 -35.29 -32.13 44.87
CA ASN A 428 -34.98 -32.27 43.44
C ASN A 428 -34.43 -30.99 42.78
N LYS A 429 -34.47 -29.83 43.46
CA LYS A 429 -33.89 -28.57 42.97
C LYS A 429 -32.42 -28.38 43.37
N ILE A 430 -31.98 -28.99 44.48
CA ILE A 430 -30.63 -28.80 45.03
C ILE A 430 -29.58 -29.55 44.19
N THR A 431 -29.80 -30.86 43.98
CA THR A 431 -28.86 -31.77 43.29
C THR A 431 -28.52 -31.35 41.86
N LYS A 432 -29.42 -30.63 41.17
CA LYS A 432 -29.20 -30.10 39.82
C LYS A 432 -28.21 -28.94 39.76
N LEU A 433 -28.05 -28.18 40.85
CA LEU A 433 -27.17 -27.00 40.88
C LEU A 433 -25.71 -27.39 41.15
N GLU A 434 -25.48 -28.40 42.00
CA GLU A 434 -24.14 -28.88 42.34
C GLU A 434 -23.41 -29.49 41.13
N PHE A 435 -24.15 -30.23 40.28
CA PHE A 435 -23.61 -30.84 39.06
C PHE A 435 -23.20 -29.81 38.00
N ALA A 436 -23.85 -28.64 37.97
CA ALA A 436 -23.49 -27.55 37.06
C ALA A 436 -22.20 -26.83 37.51
N LEU A 437 -22.01 -26.64 38.82
CA LEU A 437 -20.90 -25.87 39.37
C LEU A 437 -19.52 -26.49 39.08
N ASN A 438 -19.43 -27.82 39.10
CA ASN A 438 -18.18 -28.55 38.92
C ASN A 438 -17.66 -28.56 37.47
N ARG A 439 -18.45 -28.12 36.48
CA ARG A 439 -18.05 -28.18 35.05
C ARG A 439 -17.32 -26.93 34.53
N CYS A 440 -17.20 -25.88 35.34
CA CYS A 440 -16.81 -24.53 34.89
C CYS A 440 -15.57 -23.96 35.61
N ARG A 441 -14.55 -24.78 35.92
CA ARG A 441 -13.38 -24.36 36.72
C ARG A 441 -12.00 -24.57 36.08
N ALA A 442 -11.92 -24.97 34.81
CA ALA A 442 -10.66 -25.40 34.19
C ALA A 442 -10.08 -24.45 33.12
N ASP A 443 -10.88 -23.94 32.17
CA ASP A 443 -10.35 -23.27 30.96
C ASP A 443 -10.26 -21.73 31.02
N ASP A 444 -11.04 -21.06 31.87
CA ASP A 444 -11.26 -19.61 31.79
C ASP A 444 -9.98 -18.76 31.95
N GLU A 445 -9.03 -19.19 32.77
CA GLU A 445 -7.83 -18.41 33.09
C GLU A 445 -6.83 -18.34 31.92
N GLN A 446 -6.86 -19.33 31.02
CA GLN A 446 -6.03 -19.36 29.81
C GLN A 446 -6.59 -18.39 28.76
N ALA A 447 -7.89 -18.49 28.49
CA ALA A 447 -8.60 -17.65 27.54
C ALA A 447 -8.58 -16.15 27.91
N LEU A 448 -8.60 -15.83 29.21
CA LEU A 448 -8.45 -14.45 29.70
C LEU A 448 -7.06 -13.87 29.40
N LYS A 449 -5.99 -14.66 29.55
CA LYS A 449 -4.60 -14.24 29.27
C LYS A 449 -4.32 -14.11 27.78
N GLU A 450 -5.02 -14.83 26.93
CA GLU A 450 -4.95 -14.67 25.47
C GLU A 450 -5.76 -13.47 24.98
N TYR A 451 -6.92 -13.21 25.59
CA TYR A 451 -7.74 -12.03 25.31
C TYR A 451 -6.98 -10.73 25.63
N THR A 452 -6.35 -10.62 26.80
CA THR A 452 -5.59 -9.41 27.16
C THR A 452 -4.40 -9.16 26.23
N LYS A 453 -3.64 -10.21 25.87
CA LYS A 453 -2.56 -10.10 24.88
C LYS A 453 -3.06 -9.60 23.53
N CYS A 454 -4.20 -10.11 23.05
CA CYS A 454 -4.81 -9.64 21.80
C CYS A 454 -5.18 -8.14 21.87
N CYS A 455 -5.66 -7.65 23.01
CA CYS A 455 -5.94 -6.22 23.20
C CYS A 455 -4.66 -5.38 23.15
N ASP A 456 -3.65 -5.74 23.95
CA ASP A 456 -2.34 -5.06 23.98
C ASP A 456 -1.69 -4.99 22.59
N GLU A 457 -1.81 -6.06 21.80
CA GLU A 457 -1.25 -6.15 20.46
C GLU A 457 -2.04 -5.33 19.43
N LEU A 458 -3.37 -5.30 19.53
CA LEU A 458 -4.22 -4.48 18.66
C LEU A 458 -4.00 -2.98 18.91
N GLU A 459 -3.86 -2.55 20.16
CA GLU A 459 -3.49 -1.16 20.50
C GLU A 459 -2.12 -0.79 19.93
N ARG A 460 -1.11 -1.66 20.05
CA ARG A 460 0.23 -1.45 19.45
C ARG A 460 0.20 -1.38 17.93
N ILE A 461 -0.66 -2.16 17.27
CA ILE A 461 -0.84 -2.13 15.82
C ILE A 461 -1.52 -0.82 15.40
N ASN A 462 -2.58 -0.39 16.10
CA ASN A 462 -3.28 0.86 15.79
C ASN A 462 -2.39 2.10 16.00
N ALA A 463 -1.63 2.14 17.11
CA ALA A 463 -0.68 3.21 17.38
C ALA A 463 0.45 3.27 16.33
N ASN A 464 0.91 2.11 15.82
CA ASN A 464 1.85 2.08 14.68
C ASN A 464 1.20 2.51 13.36
N TYR A 465 -0.06 2.18 13.13
CA TYR A 465 -0.80 2.61 11.93
C TYR A 465 -0.98 4.13 11.90
N GLU A 466 -1.39 4.74 13.03
CA GLU A 466 -1.49 6.21 13.13
C GLU A 466 -0.13 6.89 13.02
N ARG A 467 0.92 6.34 13.64
CA ARG A 467 2.30 6.85 13.48
C ARG A 467 2.73 6.81 12.01
N LEU A 468 2.54 5.68 11.33
CA LEU A 468 2.95 5.50 9.93
C LEU A 468 2.11 6.39 8.97
N GLY A 469 0.82 6.55 9.25
CA GLY A 469 -0.05 7.49 8.54
C GLY A 469 0.42 8.94 8.69
N ASN A 470 0.75 9.36 9.92
CA ASN A 470 1.33 10.68 10.18
C ASN A 470 2.67 10.86 9.44
N GLU A 471 3.59 9.89 9.50
CA GLU A 471 4.87 9.89 8.76
C GLU A 471 4.65 10.06 7.25
N VAL A 472 3.69 9.34 6.65
CA VAL A 472 3.32 9.51 5.23
C VAL A 472 2.78 10.91 4.93
N THR A 473 1.94 11.50 5.79
CA THR A 473 1.45 12.88 5.57
C THR A 473 2.56 13.93 5.69
N VAL A 474 3.55 13.72 6.57
CA VAL A 474 4.72 14.60 6.70
C VAL A 474 5.59 14.49 5.45
N SER A 475 6.01 13.29 5.05
CA SER A 475 6.87 13.11 3.87
C SER A 475 6.21 13.55 2.56
N THR A 476 4.89 13.37 2.39
CA THR A 476 4.17 13.90 1.23
C THR A 476 4.05 15.43 1.25
N SER A 477 3.86 16.04 2.43
CA SER A 477 3.92 17.50 2.61
C SER A 477 5.31 18.06 2.25
N GLU A 478 6.38 17.43 2.71
CA GLU A 478 7.77 17.80 2.40
C GLU A 478 8.09 17.64 0.91
N LEU A 479 7.74 16.51 0.30
CA LEU A 479 7.89 16.27 -1.14
C LEU A 479 7.12 17.34 -1.96
N SER A 480 5.94 17.78 -1.51
CA SER A 480 5.20 18.86 -2.16
C SER A 480 5.90 20.23 -2.08
N LYS A 481 6.61 20.51 -0.98
CA LYS A 481 7.43 21.74 -0.81
C LYS A 481 8.64 21.70 -1.74
N VAL A 482 9.37 20.57 -1.75
CA VAL A 482 10.54 20.37 -2.62
C VAL A 482 10.14 20.43 -4.10
N LYS A 483 9.02 19.80 -4.50
CA LYS A 483 8.48 19.91 -5.88
C LYS A 483 8.18 21.36 -6.26
N LYS A 484 7.52 22.13 -5.39
CA LYS A 484 7.22 23.56 -5.63
C LYS A 484 8.49 24.41 -5.76
N GLN A 485 9.51 24.16 -4.92
CA GLN A 485 10.81 24.83 -5.03
C GLN A 485 11.50 24.49 -6.35
N TRP A 486 11.54 23.21 -6.75
CA TRP A 486 12.12 22.77 -8.02
C TRP A 486 11.40 23.40 -9.23
N ILE A 487 10.06 23.40 -9.26
CA ILE A 487 9.28 24.07 -10.33
C ILE A 487 9.64 25.56 -10.41
N ASN A 488 9.82 26.24 -9.28
CA ASN A 488 10.15 27.67 -9.25
C ASN A 488 11.54 27.95 -9.86
N GLU A 489 12.56 27.16 -9.50
CA GLU A 489 13.90 27.32 -10.08
C GLU A 489 13.94 26.89 -11.56
N ALA A 490 13.21 25.83 -11.94
CA ALA A 490 13.05 25.45 -13.34
C ALA A 490 12.39 26.56 -14.17
N ARG A 491 11.31 27.20 -13.66
CA ARG A 491 10.66 28.35 -14.31
C ARG A 491 11.60 29.56 -14.45
N LYS A 492 12.49 29.83 -13.47
CA LYS A 492 13.51 30.89 -13.59
C LYS A 492 14.52 30.57 -14.70
N LEU A 493 15.05 29.34 -14.74
CA LEU A 493 15.99 28.91 -15.76
C LEU A 493 15.37 28.98 -17.15
N VAL A 494 14.17 28.42 -17.34
CA VAL A 494 13.42 28.49 -18.61
C VAL A 494 13.17 29.93 -19.02
N LYS A 495 12.77 30.82 -18.10
CA LYS A 495 12.62 32.25 -18.41
C LYS A 495 13.92 32.91 -18.87
N SER A 496 15.07 32.51 -18.31
CA SER A 496 16.38 33.00 -18.76
C SER A 496 16.73 32.50 -20.17
N ILE A 497 16.51 31.21 -20.46
CA ILE A 497 16.70 30.63 -21.80
C ILE A 497 15.77 31.32 -22.81
N SER A 498 14.49 31.44 -22.47
CA SER A 498 13.44 32.02 -23.30
C SER A 498 13.71 33.49 -23.63
N ASN A 499 14.11 34.30 -22.65
CA ASN A 499 14.52 35.68 -22.87
C ASN A 499 15.65 35.78 -23.91
N ARG A 500 16.69 34.93 -23.81
CA ARG A 500 17.82 34.97 -24.74
C ARG A 500 17.47 34.39 -26.11
N PHE A 501 16.75 33.27 -26.16
CA PHE A 501 16.25 32.68 -27.40
C PHE A 501 15.36 33.66 -28.18
N SER A 502 14.43 34.35 -27.50
CA SER A 502 13.58 35.38 -28.10
C SER A 502 14.39 36.55 -28.65
N TYR A 503 15.47 36.95 -27.98
CA TYR A 503 16.39 37.97 -28.48
C TYR A 503 17.18 37.51 -29.72
N LEU A 504 17.75 36.29 -29.70
CA LEU A 504 18.51 35.74 -30.83
C LEU A 504 17.64 35.47 -32.07
N MET A 505 16.37 35.08 -31.88
CA MET A 505 15.39 34.98 -32.97
C MET A 505 15.10 36.36 -33.58
N LYS A 506 14.96 37.41 -32.75
CA LYS A 506 14.66 38.77 -33.21
C LYS A 506 15.80 39.42 -34.00
N GLU A 507 17.07 39.15 -33.64
CA GLU A 507 18.25 39.53 -34.44
C GLU A 507 18.22 38.99 -35.88
N LEU A 508 17.42 37.95 -36.16
CA LEU A 508 17.30 37.31 -37.48
C LEU A 508 16.02 37.67 -38.24
N GLY A 509 15.11 38.41 -37.59
CA GLY A 509 13.79 38.78 -38.09
C GLY A 509 12.65 37.83 -37.71
N TYR A 510 12.83 36.98 -36.68
CA TYR A 510 11.87 35.96 -36.27
C TYR A 510 11.46 36.10 -34.80
N ASN A 511 10.35 35.46 -34.42
CA ASN A 511 9.91 35.40 -33.02
C ASN A 511 10.08 33.98 -32.47
N GLY A 512 10.50 33.88 -31.21
CA GLY A 512 10.59 32.60 -30.50
C GLY A 512 10.42 32.78 -28.99
N GLU A 513 9.94 31.71 -28.34
CA GLU A 513 9.78 31.59 -26.89
C GLU A 513 10.08 30.14 -26.47
N VAL A 514 10.61 29.93 -25.26
CA VAL A 514 10.74 28.61 -24.64
C VAL A 514 9.85 28.55 -23.40
N VAL A 515 8.96 27.57 -23.36
CA VAL A 515 7.95 27.41 -22.30
C VAL A 515 8.19 26.09 -21.56
N LEU A 516 8.02 26.10 -20.24
CA LEU A 516 7.99 24.88 -19.43
C LEU A 516 6.62 24.23 -19.60
N ASP A 517 6.56 23.06 -20.22
CA ASP A 517 5.30 22.32 -20.39
C ASP A 517 4.91 21.69 -19.05
N THR A 518 3.84 22.22 -18.45
CA THR A 518 3.32 21.74 -17.17
C THR A 518 1.93 21.13 -17.37
N PRO A 519 1.81 19.81 -17.57
CA PRO A 519 0.60 19.11 -17.16
C PRO A 519 0.34 19.35 -15.66
N ASP A 520 -0.89 19.10 -15.21
CA ASP A 520 -1.42 19.41 -13.88
C ASP A 520 -0.39 19.43 -12.73
N ASP A 521 -0.53 20.37 -11.78
CA ASP A 521 0.37 20.49 -10.60
C ASP A 521 0.52 19.20 -9.77
N LYS A 522 -0.40 18.22 -9.95
CA LYS A 522 -0.37 16.89 -9.35
C LYS A 522 0.47 15.83 -10.11
N ALA A 523 0.84 16.08 -11.37
CA ALA A 523 1.53 15.12 -12.23
C ALA A 523 2.93 14.73 -11.70
N PRO A 524 3.46 13.54 -12.04
CA PRO A 524 4.86 13.17 -11.76
C PRO A 524 5.86 14.13 -12.43
N ILE A 525 7.07 14.24 -11.88
CA ILE A 525 8.13 15.09 -12.45
C ILE A 525 8.49 14.66 -13.88
N ASP A 526 8.38 13.37 -14.18
CA ASP A 526 8.69 12.77 -15.49
C ASP A 526 7.76 13.23 -16.62
N HIS A 527 6.66 13.93 -16.30
CA HIS A 527 5.71 14.48 -17.27
C HIS A 527 5.98 15.96 -17.60
N TYR A 528 6.95 16.61 -16.95
CA TYR A 528 7.32 18.00 -17.23
C TYR A 528 8.25 18.08 -18.43
N GLY A 529 7.89 18.89 -19.43
CA GLY A 529 8.65 19.04 -20.68
C GLY A 529 9.11 20.48 -20.93
N PHE A 530 9.78 20.68 -22.06
CA PHE A 530 10.04 22.01 -22.62
C PHE A 530 9.43 22.09 -24.01
N LYS A 531 8.68 23.15 -24.29
CA LYS A 531 8.15 23.46 -25.61
C LYS A 531 8.89 24.67 -26.18
N ILE A 532 9.47 24.47 -27.36
CA ILE A 532 10.06 25.56 -28.15
C ILE A 532 8.96 26.05 -29.08
N LEU A 533 8.56 27.31 -28.93
CA LEU A 533 7.55 27.97 -29.74
C LEU A 533 8.23 28.95 -30.67
N VAL A 534 7.87 28.94 -31.96
CA VAL A 534 8.48 29.79 -32.98
C VAL A 534 7.43 30.36 -33.94
N ALA A 535 7.70 31.55 -34.48
CA ALA A 535 6.87 32.21 -35.49
C ALA A 535 7.76 32.86 -36.56
N PHE A 536 7.56 32.47 -37.81
CA PHE A 536 8.35 32.88 -38.98
C PHE A 536 7.50 33.81 -39.86
N GLY A 537 7.70 35.13 -39.74
CA GLY A 537 6.95 36.14 -40.49
C GLY A 537 5.48 36.32 -40.06
N SER A 538 4.90 35.37 -39.33
CA SER A 538 3.60 35.48 -38.65
C SER A 538 3.76 35.98 -37.20
N ASN A 539 2.63 36.38 -36.59
CA ASN A 539 2.53 36.62 -35.14
C ASN A 539 2.00 35.39 -34.37
N GLU A 540 1.73 34.28 -35.06
CA GLU A 540 1.20 33.06 -34.44
C GLU A 540 2.35 32.10 -34.11
N PHE A 541 2.45 31.72 -32.84
CA PHE A 541 3.45 30.79 -32.34
C PHE A 541 3.02 29.34 -32.60
N HIS A 542 3.90 28.57 -33.24
CA HIS A 542 3.73 27.12 -33.42
C HIS A 542 4.82 26.36 -32.67
N GLU A 543 4.46 25.21 -32.09
CA GLU A 543 5.41 24.32 -31.43
C GLU A 543 6.39 23.72 -32.45
N LEU A 544 7.67 23.59 -32.08
CA LEU A 544 8.72 23.09 -32.97
C LEU A 544 8.46 21.62 -33.36
N ASN A 545 7.93 21.38 -34.56
CA ASN A 545 7.49 20.06 -35.00
C ASN A 545 7.63 19.85 -36.52
N ASP A 546 7.75 18.58 -36.91
CA ASP A 546 8.05 18.14 -38.28
C ASP A 546 6.88 18.32 -39.28
N GLN A 547 5.75 18.88 -38.85
CA GLN A 547 4.55 19.06 -39.69
C GLN A 547 4.32 20.51 -40.13
N HIS A 548 4.84 21.51 -39.40
CA HIS A 548 4.52 22.93 -39.60
C HIS A 548 5.70 23.80 -40.06
N GLN A 549 6.92 23.27 -40.11
CA GLN A 549 8.15 24.02 -40.35
C GLN A 549 9.00 23.38 -41.45
N SER A 550 9.72 24.19 -42.22
CA SER A 550 10.74 23.67 -43.13
C SER A 550 11.95 23.12 -42.37
N GLY A 551 12.71 22.22 -43.03
CA GLY A 551 13.93 21.67 -42.44
C GLY A 551 14.97 22.74 -42.08
N GLY A 552 15.04 23.83 -42.85
CA GLY A 552 15.92 24.97 -42.56
C GLY A 552 15.49 25.73 -41.30
N GLU A 553 14.22 26.12 -41.20
CA GLU A 553 13.65 26.79 -40.03
C GLU A 553 13.81 25.97 -38.74
N ARG A 554 13.64 24.64 -38.83
CA ARG A 554 13.87 23.72 -37.71
C ARG A 554 15.33 23.73 -37.27
N SER A 555 16.28 23.62 -38.21
CA SER A 555 17.73 23.69 -37.93
C SER A 555 18.13 25.04 -37.31
N VAL A 556 17.66 26.15 -37.86
CA VAL A 556 17.86 27.53 -37.34
C VAL A 556 17.40 27.63 -35.89
N SER A 557 16.16 27.19 -35.61
CA SER A 557 15.59 27.22 -34.26
C SER A 557 16.41 26.41 -33.26
N ILE A 558 16.84 25.21 -33.64
CA ILE A 558 17.66 24.33 -32.80
C ILE A 558 19.02 24.95 -32.49
N ILE A 559 19.70 25.54 -33.50
CA ILE A 559 21.01 26.18 -33.31
C ILE A 559 20.90 27.39 -32.37
N LEU A 560 19.88 28.24 -32.53
CA LEU A 560 19.68 29.42 -31.69
C LEU A 560 19.30 29.04 -30.26
N TYR A 561 18.50 27.98 -30.08
CA TYR A 561 18.21 27.40 -28.77
C TYR A 561 19.48 26.84 -28.10
N ILE A 562 20.35 26.16 -28.85
CA ILE A 562 21.65 25.68 -28.37
C ILE A 562 22.56 26.86 -27.98
N LEU A 563 22.61 27.95 -28.76
CA LEU A 563 23.37 29.15 -28.40
C LEU A 563 22.84 29.82 -27.12
N ALA A 564 21.51 29.92 -26.96
CA ALA A 564 20.88 30.42 -25.74
C ALA A 564 21.16 29.54 -24.50
N LEU A 565 21.21 28.21 -24.67
CA LEU A 565 21.64 27.27 -23.61
C LEU A 565 23.14 27.41 -23.28
N GLN A 566 23.99 27.64 -24.28
CA GLN A 566 25.43 27.76 -24.10
C GLN A 566 25.82 29.00 -23.26
N GLU A 567 25.02 30.07 -23.25
CA GLU A 567 25.28 31.22 -22.37
C GLU A 567 25.02 30.94 -20.89
N LEU A 568 24.16 29.97 -20.54
CA LEU A 568 23.96 29.58 -19.14
C LEU A 568 25.10 28.74 -18.54
N SER A 569 26.11 28.42 -19.34
CA SER A 569 27.29 27.66 -18.89
C SER A 569 28.57 28.37 -19.31
N VAL A 570 29.48 28.62 -18.37
CA VAL A 570 30.83 29.09 -18.68
C VAL A 570 31.76 27.90 -18.62
N VAL A 571 32.35 27.54 -19.75
CA VAL A 571 33.31 26.44 -19.92
C VAL A 571 34.56 26.99 -20.61
N PRO A 572 35.77 26.43 -20.40
CA PRO A 572 36.99 27.02 -20.96
C PRO A 572 37.04 26.95 -22.50
N PHE A 573 36.50 25.88 -23.09
CA PHE A 573 36.43 25.71 -24.54
C PHE A 573 35.17 24.94 -24.97
N ARG A 574 34.78 25.12 -26.23
CA ARG A 574 33.72 24.36 -26.92
C ARG A 574 34.20 23.91 -28.29
N CYS A 575 34.06 22.63 -28.56
CA CYS A 575 34.22 22.07 -29.90
C CYS A 575 32.84 21.93 -30.55
N VAL A 576 32.71 22.38 -31.78
CA VAL A 576 31.47 22.40 -32.57
C VAL A 576 31.82 21.84 -33.95
N ASP A 577 31.00 20.94 -34.49
CA ASP A 577 31.21 20.31 -35.79
C ASP A 577 29.96 20.47 -36.65
N GLU A 578 30.16 20.67 -37.96
CA GLU A 578 29.14 20.79 -39.02
C GLU A 578 27.94 21.75 -38.77
N ILE A 579 28.04 22.68 -37.81
CA ILE A 579 26.92 23.54 -37.33
C ILE A 579 26.22 24.39 -38.41
N ASN A 580 26.89 24.71 -39.52
CA ASN A 580 26.30 25.45 -40.63
C ASN A 580 25.65 24.56 -41.71
N GLN A 581 25.52 23.25 -41.49
CA GLN A 581 24.81 22.34 -42.40
C GLN A 581 23.31 22.23 -42.07
N GLY A 582 22.52 21.70 -43.01
CA GLY A 582 21.08 21.47 -42.83
C GLY A 582 20.21 22.74 -42.85
N MET A 583 20.73 23.85 -43.38
CA MET A 583 20.03 25.14 -43.57
C MET A 583 20.10 25.58 -45.03
N ASP A 584 19.24 26.51 -45.41
CA ASP A 584 19.34 27.25 -46.67
C ASP A 584 20.47 28.32 -46.61
N PRO A 585 21.06 28.74 -47.75
CA PRO A 585 22.20 29.65 -47.76
C PRO A 585 21.95 31.06 -47.19
N VAL A 586 20.68 31.48 -47.03
CA VAL A 586 20.35 32.79 -46.47
C VAL A 586 20.39 32.69 -44.95
N ASN A 587 19.66 31.75 -44.36
CA ASN A 587 19.64 31.57 -42.92
C ASN A 587 20.96 31.02 -42.38
N GLU A 588 21.65 30.14 -43.11
CA GLU A 588 23.01 29.70 -42.78
C GLU A 588 23.96 30.89 -42.57
N ARG A 589 23.97 31.85 -43.51
CA ARG A 589 24.77 33.07 -43.39
C ARG A 589 24.37 33.87 -42.15
N LYS A 590 23.07 34.21 -42.00
CA LYS A 590 22.61 35.03 -40.87
C LYS A 590 22.96 34.41 -39.50
N VAL A 591 22.76 33.09 -39.35
CA VAL A 591 23.02 32.36 -38.09
C VAL A 591 24.52 32.30 -37.80
N PHE A 592 25.35 32.07 -38.82
CA PHE A 592 26.81 32.06 -38.66
C PHE A 592 27.36 33.45 -38.34
N GLU A 593 26.88 34.50 -39.02
CA GLU A 593 27.24 35.90 -38.73
C GLU A 593 26.80 36.30 -37.31
N LEU A 594 25.59 35.92 -36.87
CA LEU A 594 25.16 36.13 -35.47
C LEU A 594 26.08 35.40 -34.48
N MET A 595 26.44 34.14 -34.76
CA MET A 595 27.37 33.38 -33.92
C MET A 595 28.74 34.07 -33.83
N VAL A 596 29.31 34.54 -34.94
CA VAL A 596 30.56 35.31 -34.96
C VAL A 596 30.45 36.58 -34.11
N ARG A 597 29.40 37.38 -34.29
CA ARG A 597 29.18 38.61 -33.49
C ARG A 597 29.06 38.31 -31.99
N MET A 598 28.47 37.18 -31.60
CA MET A 598 28.39 36.73 -30.20
C MET A 598 29.75 36.30 -29.62
N LEU A 599 30.65 35.75 -30.45
CA LEU A 599 32.00 35.32 -30.06
C LEU A 599 33.00 36.46 -30.00
N ASN A 600 32.89 37.43 -30.90
CA ASN A 600 33.66 38.68 -30.83
C ASN A 600 33.23 39.55 -29.64
N GLY A 601 31.99 39.41 -29.17
CA GLY A 601 31.43 40.15 -28.05
C GLY A 601 30.70 41.44 -28.45
N GLU A 602 30.28 41.53 -29.71
CA GLU A 602 29.49 42.65 -30.26
C GLU A 602 28.02 42.56 -29.82
N VAL A 603 27.50 41.34 -29.63
CA VAL A 603 26.13 41.10 -29.18
C VAL A 603 26.00 41.34 -27.68
N SER A 604 25.26 42.39 -27.32
CA SER A 604 25.01 42.77 -25.94
C SER A 604 24.44 41.62 -25.10
N GLY A 605 24.93 41.48 -23.86
CA GLY A 605 24.55 40.41 -22.94
C GLY A 605 25.17 39.04 -23.23
N SER A 606 25.96 38.88 -24.30
CA SER A 606 26.74 37.64 -24.51
C SER A 606 27.78 37.47 -23.40
N GLU A 607 27.93 36.23 -22.91
CA GLU A 607 29.13 35.81 -22.18
C GLU A 607 30.04 34.90 -23.04
N LEU A 608 29.65 34.59 -24.28
CA LEU A 608 30.35 33.60 -25.12
C LEU A 608 31.78 34.01 -25.48
N GLN A 609 32.08 35.32 -25.55
CA GLN A 609 33.43 35.84 -25.74
C GLN A 609 34.41 35.51 -24.60
N ARG A 610 33.95 34.90 -23.49
CA ARG A 610 34.82 34.33 -22.44
C ARG A 610 35.22 32.87 -22.68
N THR A 611 34.65 32.20 -23.68
CA THR A 611 34.84 30.78 -24.01
C THR A 611 35.61 30.63 -25.32
N GLN A 612 36.62 29.75 -25.40
CA GLN A 612 37.26 29.47 -26.69
C GLN A 612 36.37 28.54 -27.54
N TYR A 613 35.92 29.00 -28.70
CA TYR A 613 35.22 28.15 -29.68
C TYR A 613 36.19 27.57 -30.71
N ILE A 614 36.01 26.29 -31.01
CA ILE A 614 36.69 25.55 -32.07
C ILE A 614 35.60 25.01 -32.99
N ILE A 615 35.45 25.59 -34.17
CA ILE A 615 34.42 25.21 -35.15
C ILE A 615 35.09 24.41 -36.26
N PHE A 616 34.64 23.18 -36.46
CA PHE A 616 34.94 22.36 -37.62
C PHE A 616 33.81 22.53 -38.63
N THR A 617 34.16 22.84 -39.88
CA THR A 617 33.20 22.91 -40.99
C THR A 617 33.90 22.63 -42.32
N PRO A 618 33.28 21.87 -43.24
CA PRO A 618 33.78 21.72 -44.60
C PRO A 618 33.48 22.95 -45.49
N LYS A 619 32.71 23.94 -44.99
CA LYS A 619 32.19 25.05 -45.79
C LYS A 619 32.46 26.39 -45.10
N LEU A 620 33.47 27.10 -45.60
CA LEU A 620 33.73 28.50 -45.26
C LEU A 620 32.75 29.40 -46.04
N LEU A 621 32.08 30.33 -45.36
CA LEU A 621 31.16 31.27 -46.01
C LEU A 621 31.92 32.43 -46.69
N PRO A 622 31.72 32.68 -48.00
CA PRO A 622 32.34 33.80 -48.68
C PRO A 622 31.75 35.13 -48.20
N ASN A 623 32.58 36.17 -48.13
CA ASN A 623 32.21 37.54 -47.73
C ASN A 623 31.51 37.63 -46.36
N CYS A 624 31.72 36.66 -45.47
CA CYS A 624 31.38 36.76 -44.06
C CYS A 624 32.50 37.53 -43.33
N ASP A 625 32.16 38.46 -42.45
CA ASP A 625 33.12 38.94 -41.46
C ASP A 625 33.30 37.87 -40.38
N PHE A 626 34.54 37.69 -39.92
CA PHE A 626 34.93 36.76 -38.86
C PHE A 626 35.44 37.52 -37.62
N GLY A 627 35.75 38.81 -37.74
CA GLY A 627 36.35 39.67 -36.73
C GLY A 627 37.78 39.28 -36.30
N GLU A 628 38.49 40.24 -35.71
CA GLU A 628 39.92 40.13 -35.36
C GLU A 628 40.26 39.00 -34.37
N ARG A 629 39.27 38.48 -33.63
CA ARG A 629 39.48 37.45 -32.59
C ARG A 629 39.43 36.02 -33.15
N THR A 630 38.88 35.84 -34.36
CA THR A 630 38.75 34.54 -35.01
C THR A 630 40.03 34.15 -35.75
N LYS A 631 40.39 32.86 -35.72
CA LYS A 631 41.48 32.30 -36.53
C LYS A 631 40.96 31.15 -37.38
N ILE A 632 41.11 31.29 -38.70
CA ILE A 632 40.67 30.29 -39.69
C ILE A 632 41.86 29.38 -40.04
N TRP A 633 41.66 28.06 -40.00
CA TRP A 633 42.65 27.05 -40.35
C TRP A 633 42.14 26.14 -41.49
N CYS A 634 42.53 26.43 -42.73
CA CYS A 634 42.16 25.61 -43.89
C CYS A 634 43.07 24.38 -44.00
N ILE A 635 42.50 23.17 -43.89
CA ILE A 635 43.26 21.90 -43.88
C ILE A 635 43.18 21.20 -45.24
N PHE A 636 44.25 21.30 -46.03
CA PHE A 636 44.34 20.67 -47.36
C PHE A 636 45.00 19.29 -47.27
N ASN A 637 44.19 18.22 -47.15
CA ASN A 637 44.66 16.83 -47.04
C ASN A 637 44.56 16.03 -48.36
N GLY A 638 44.76 16.70 -49.50
CA GLY A 638 44.64 16.12 -50.85
C GLY A 638 45.97 15.60 -51.41
N MET A 639 45.92 14.58 -52.26
CA MET A 639 47.10 14.12 -52.98
C MET A 639 47.48 15.16 -54.05
N GLY A 640 48.56 15.91 -53.80
CA GLY A 640 48.93 17.10 -54.59
C GLY A 640 48.76 18.44 -53.86
N ALA A 641 48.31 18.44 -52.59
CA ALA A 641 48.30 19.65 -51.77
C ALA A 641 49.73 20.20 -51.59
N LEU A 642 49.90 21.51 -51.82
CA LEU A 642 51.19 22.19 -51.70
C LEU A 642 51.63 22.27 -50.22
N PRO A 643 52.95 22.23 -49.93
CA PRO A 643 53.46 22.51 -48.59
C PRO A 643 53.01 23.89 -48.08
N GLN A 644 52.72 24.00 -46.79
CA GLN A 644 52.22 25.22 -46.15
C GLN A 644 53.06 26.46 -46.51
N ASN A 645 54.39 26.34 -46.57
CA ASN A 645 55.29 27.43 -46.92
C ASN A 645 55.03 27.94 -48.36
N THR A 646 54.86 27.04 -49.32
CA THR A 646 54.60 27.35 -50.73
C THR A 646 53.22 28.00 -50.91
N LEU A 647 52.20 27.51 -50.20
CA LEU A 647 50.88 28.12 -50.16
C LEU A 647 50.94 29.54 -49.55
N SER A 648 51.71 29.70 -48.46
CA SER A 648 51.87 31.00 -47.77
C SER A 648 52.59 32.03 -48.64
N SER A 649 53.58 31.64 -49.43
CA SER A 649 54.19 32.54 -50.42
C SER A 649 53.24 32.87 -51.57
N ALA A 650 52.49 31.89 -52.10
CA ALA A 650 51.54 32.12 -53.18
C ALA A 650 50.42 33.10 -52.77
N LEU A 651 49.90 32.96 -51.54
CA LEU A 651 48.88 33.85 -51.00
C LEU A 651 49.40 35.27 -50.76
N LYS A 652 50.64 35.45 -50.29
CA LYS A 652 51.26 36.78 -50.16
C LYS A 652 51.43 37.47 -51.50
N ASN A 653 52.02 36.79 -52.48
CA ASN A 653 52.18 37.32 -53.83
C ASN A 653 50.83 37.64 -54.49
N ALA A 654 49.76 36.91 -54.16
CA ALA A 654 48.41 37.22 -54.62
C ALA A 654 47.85 38.49 -53.96
N SER A 655 48.02 38.68 -52.64
CA SER A 655 47.59 39.89 -51.93
C SER A 655 48.41 41.15 -52.27
N GLU A 656 49.66 40.98 -52.68
CA GLU A 656 50.52 42.10 -53.14
C GLU A 656 50.16 42.56 -54.57
N ASN A 657 49.46 41.72 -55.35
CA ASN A 657 49.00 42.04 -56.71
C ASN A 657 47.57 42.62 -56.77
N THR A 658 46.81 42.64 -55.67
CA THR A 658 45.39 43.06 -55.69
C THR A 658 45.14 44.57 -55.62
N ASP A 659 46.16 45.39 -55.41
CA ASP A 659 46.00 46.86 -55.32
C ASP A 659 46.01 47.59 -56.68
N ASP A 660 46.53 46.97 -57.75
CA ASP A 660 46.66 47.61 -59.08
C ASP A 660 45.48 47.32 -60.06
N ASP A 661 44.72 46.24 -59.87
CA ASP A 661 43.81 45.71 -60.91
C ASP A 661 42.32 46.06 -60.68
N GLN A 662 41.99 47.36 -60.71
CA GLN A 662 40.58 47.83 -60.73
C GLN A 662 39.92 47.82 -62.12
N THR A 663 40.48 47.09 -63.09
CA THR A 663 39.94 47.01 -64.46
C THR A 663 39.95 45.60 -65.06
N ASP A 664 39.04 44.74 -64.60
CA ASP A 664 37.97 44.28 -65.49
C ASP A 664 36.78 43.59 -64.81
N ARG A 665 35.59 43.79 -65.37
CA ARG A 665 34.36 43.06 -64.97
C ARG A 665 33.94 42.12 -66.09
N HIS A 666 34.12 40.80 -65.92
CA HIS A 666 33.29 39.83 -66.64
C HIS A 666 33.01 38.57 -65.80
N PRO A 667 31.74 38.11 -65.68
CA PRO A 667 31.37 36.95 -64.89
C PRO A 667 31.35 35.65 -65.74
N LEU A 668 31.87 34.55 -65.20
CA LEU A 668 31.70 33.21 -65.76
C LEU A 668 31.57 32.13 -64.67
N ALA A 669 30.46 31.38 -64.78
CA ALA A 669 30.17 30.05 -64.22
C ALA A 669 30.45 29.81 -62.73
#